data_AF-A0AAJ0IG72-F1
#
_entry.id   AF-A0AAJ0IG72-F1
#
_cell.length_a   1.000
_cell.length_b   1.000
_cell.length_c   1.000
_cell.angle_alpha   90.00
_cell.angle_beta   90.00
_cell.angle_gamma   90.00
#
_symmetry.space_group_name_H-M   'P 1'
#
loop_
_entity.id
_entity.type
_entity.pdbx_description
1 polymer ?
#
loop_
_entity_poly.entity_id
_entity_poly.type
_entity_poly.pdbx_seq_one_letter_code
_entity_poly.pdbx_strand_id
1 'polypeptide(L)'
;MGMKPVTFTDNITVSSHLTLPSPNDQAMMLDTTVMHTAYGMAWLEQAPPAFTTSDYAVMPFSSQATSMHYRPGENLTAATEMLTTEMNCWQPLTTKLPPASTYSFDNGHGCAVNVSFFQAHPYNNDTSIILYIGYHGSPILDYYLESPLCSKNSTNQFLTIFASRHMDEKLGSYETNMTALFCETSYYKQLVSVTVSAESGRPLNESLVPIGVKEHLTQDEFNSTAFSYLTGVGMPPDTPTATRDFPAATTFEPWGSLSKENVAGPTMPMVNLALGLSGELASNFQHAPVMERAFTLAHKTVFSAAISHLASEARENKQADGTSSYILYGVVVSRTISAVLECLLALLVFLMGGVLYTCMKAKSNLVSDPATIGFAFRSVRASRAVLNRLAMEDCSDNGTLQRNLAGEQFFLEQGTTGNVLEIESKADDGVNMADRRQNVQYDPVRPKESHPLTGCLLIAVLLAGAGVLIYFKKMELKLQGLPRPSENFEVLQLLENYIPTALTTLLDPFLVLLTRLFCMLQPFNILRKGKCNPQHTLETKYTSLPPQLVLWRAVRSRDFLLSTLCLMALLVNVLTVALGGTFNELPVQLQYPTTFAEARTTTLSRDTLLDTTYMIRYVYHDHYYAASTNISHNTTLPPWVSTKYTFLPVNITSESPRSPDSYRATLRGFGVEPKCEAMATSPSSTSRSFANVTHLINGFTIEGTTFNFRRDDGTWQTCEPTDLNVGSNTTGLGAREVITPLTIPTDQSGSAASEDHICEDRFVAGWIRMDTKDPANTFRSTFLSCQAVLRTATFDVDFDKAGHILAYTQRGDFDDITSLMSRNMSQRLVRQANKLVNNSGRPFAIYAWHNTTLVSDWWNYLMKMSLNSTDLVDPRLDIPKPEAVIPTVEDLYRRLFAIVLGKNLDLFEEPAKPTDMPGIAIITETRIFLDDTAYLLSVIILCANAAVLMWAYLAQSDAYLPRLPSTLGSVLAYGAASRAIREYGDGINTDQEIWHNEDFYGTYSFGKYVGVDGNAHVGIEMDPFVTPINGTMLKRRASARLWFRKKAEEPHD
;
A
#
# COMPACT_ATOMS: atom_id res chain seq x y z
N MET A 1 21.96 0.58 -10.62
CA MET A 1 21.34 -0.31 -9.63
C MET A 1 20.21 0.49 -9.01
N GLY A 2 18.94 0.10 -9.12
CA GLY A 2 17.88 0.87 -8.45
C GLY A 2 16.85 0.02 -7.76
N MET A 3 16.19 0.66 -6.80
CA MET A 3 15.13 0.06 -5.99
C MET A 3 13.84 0.05 -6.80
N LYS A 4 13.34 -1.12 -7.18
CA LYS A 4 12.03 -1.26 -7.82
C LYS A 4 11.12 -2.12 -6.94
N PRO A 5 9.78 -1.94 -6.97
CA PRO A 5 8.87 -3.00 -6.57
C PRO A 5 9.16 -4.24 -7.41
N VAL A 6 9.70 -5.26 -6.76
CA VAL A 6 9.89 -6.61 -7.28
C VAL A 6 8.79 -7.45 -6.65
N THR A 7 7.94 -8.01 -7.49
CA THR A 7 7.02 -9.05 -7.05
C THR A 7 7.86 -10.23 -6.60
N PHE A 8 7.85 -10.50 -5.30
CA PHE A 8 8.48 -11.67 -4.73
C PHE A 8 7.42 -12.75 -4.66
N THR A 9 7.77 -13.92 -5.17
CA THR A 9 6.89 -15.10 -5.14
C THR A 9 7.58 -16.16 -4.32
N ASP A 10 7.02 -16.44 -3.15
CA ASP A 10 7.46 -17.51 -2.27
C ASP A 10 6.61 -18.74 -2.49
N ASN A 11 7.25 -19.89 -2.69
CA ASN A 11 6.55 -21.17 -2.62
C ASN A 11 6.18 -21.43 -1.17
N ILE A 12 4.89 -21.56 -0.90
CA ILE A 12 4.34 -21.82 0.42
C ILE A 12 3.57 -23.13 0.41
N THR A 13 3.52 -23.79 1.56
CA THR A 13 2.56 -24.86 1.78
C THR A 13 1.23 -24.22 2.19
N VAL A 14 0.22 -24.49 1.39
CA VAL A 14 -1.14 -24.06 1.65
C VAL A 14 -1.90 -25.25 2.20
N SER A 15 -2.69 -25.02 3.24
CA SER A 15 -3.59 -26.02 3.80
C SER A 15 -5.03 -25.63 3.53
N SER A 16 -5.79 -26.54 2.92
CA SER A 16 -7.25 -26.43 2.89
C SER A 16 -7.78 -27.00 4.19
N HIS A 17 -8.24 -26.13 5.08
CA HIS A 17 -8.85 -26.53 6.34
C HIS A 17 -10.35 -26.70 6.25
N LEU A 18 -10.97 -26.34 5.11
CA LEU A 18 -12.41 -26.30 4.96
C LEU A 18 -12.85 -27.21 3.80
N THR A 19 -13.87 -28.03 4.07
CA THR A 19 -14.50 -28.93 3.09
C THR A 19 -16.01 -28.90 3.23
N LEU A 20 -16.73 -29.34 2.19
CA LEU A 20 -18.16 -29.59 2.32
C LEU A 20 -18.40 -30.78 3.27
N PRO A 21 -19.30 -30.62 4.26
CA PRO A 21 -19.66 -31.69 5.16
C PRO A 21 -20.55 -32.72 4.43
N SER A 22 -20.93 -33.82 5.12
CA SER A 22 -21.77 -34.85 4.49
C SER A 22 -23.12 -34.26 4.02
N PRO A 23 -23.78 -34.80 2.96
CA PRO A 23 -25.07 -34.28 2.51
C PRO A 23 -26.17 -34.21 3.59
N ASN A 24 -26.10 -35.06 4.61
CA ASN A 24 -27.01 -35.01 5.76
C ASN A 24 -26.71 -33.83 6.68
N ASP A 25 -25.43 -33.55 6.93
CA ASP A 25 -25.01 -32.39 7.71
C ASP A 25 -25.28 -31.10 6.93
N GLN A 26 -25.08 -31.10 5.61
CA GLN A 26 -25.45 -29.98 4.74
C GLN A 26 -26.93 -29.63 4.86
N ALA A 27 -27.83 -30.63 4.93
CA ALA A 27 -29.26 -30.38 5.13
C ALA A 27 -29.56 -29.72 6.50
N MET A 28 -28.71 -29.96 7.52
CA MET A 28 -28.82 -29.33 8.84
C MET A 28 -28.10 -27.98 8.94
N MET A 29 -27.22 -27.66 8.00
CA MET A 29 -26.51 -26.36 7.95
C MET A 29 -27.19 -25.38 7.00
N LEU A 30 -27.77 -25.85 5.89
CA LEU A 30 -28.56 -25.00 5.00
C LEU A 30 -29.77 -24.44 5.75
N ASP A 31 -29.77 -23.14 5.97
CA ASP A 31 -30.81 -22.36 6.63
C ASP A 31 -30.96 -20.96 6.00
N THR A 32 -31.83 -20.12 6.57
CA THR A 32 -32.11 -18.79 6.00
C THR A 32 -30.93 -17.82 6.05
N THR A 33 -29.85 -18.08 6.80
CA THR A 33 -28.65 -17.22 6.79
C THR A 33 -27.99 -17.15 5.41
N VAL A 34 -28.12 -18.21 4.61
CA VAL A 34 -27.73 -18.22 3.19
C VAL A 34 -28.48 -17.14 2.42
N MET A 35 -29.79 -17.02 2.66
CA MET A 35 -30.63 -15.99 2.04
C MET A 35 -30.33 -14.59 2.58
N HIS A 36 -30.01 -14.44 3.87
CA HIS A 36 -29.58 -13.16 4.44
C HIS A 36 -28.31 -12.64 3.76
N THR A 37 -27.35 -13.54 3.52
CA THR A 37 -26.09 -13.22 2.83
C THR A 37 -26.34 -12.80 1.38
N ALA A 38 -27.16 -13.56 0.65
CA ALA A 38 -27.53 -13.21 -0.72
C ALA A 38 -28.30 -11.88 -0.78
N TYR A 39 -29.17 -11.61 0.18
CA TYR A 39 -29.89 -10.33 0.28
C TYR A 39 -28.96 -9.16 0.59
N GLY A 40 -27.97 -9.37 1.47
CA GLY A 40 -26.92 -8.40 1.78
C GLY A 40 -26.16 -7.96 0.53
N MET A 41 -25.83 -8.91 -0.34
CA MET A 41 -25.20 -8.66 -1.63
C MET A 41 -26.15 -7.99 -2.64
N ALA A 42 -27.42 -8.38 -2.64
CA ALA A 42 -28.42 -7.89 -3.61
C ALA A 42 -28.90 -6.46 -3.35
N TRP A 43 -29.17 -6.11 -2.10
CA TRP A 43 -29.89 -4.88 -1.75
C TRP A 43 -29.15 -3.98 -0.76
N LEU A 44 -28.18 -4.51 -0.01
CA LEU A 44 -27.48 -3.77 1.04
C LEU A 44 -26.05 -3.41 0.64
N GLU A 45 -25.68 -3.67 -0.63
CA GLU A 45 -24.36 -3.38 -1.21
C GLU A 45 -23.20 -3.96 -0.38
N GLN A 46 -23.46 -5.04 0.37
CA GLN A 46 -22.43 -5.71 1.13
C GLN A 46 -21.54 -6.52 0.20
N ALA A 47 -20.26 -6.55 0.52
CA ALA A 47 -19.35 -7.38 -0.23
C ALA A 47 -19.62 -8.88 -0.05
N PRO A 48 -19.28 -9.70 -1.07
CA PRO A 48 -19.34 -11.15 -0.94
C PRO A 48 -18.48 -11.64 0.24
N PRO A 49 -18.87 -12.74 0.91
CA PRO A 49 -18.03 -13.43 1.89
C PRO A 49 -16.65 -13.80 1.34
N ALA A 50 -15.69 -14.04 2.24
CA ALA A 50 -14.36 -14.52 1.86
C ALA A 50 -14.44 -15.78 0.99
N PHE A 51 -13.54 -15.90 0.02
CA PHE A 51 -13.47 -16.99 -0.97
C PHE A 51 -14.68 -17.14 -1.89
N THR A 52 -15.55 -16.12 -1.95
CA THR A 52 -16.75 -16.14 -2.81
C THR A 52 -16.87 -14.92 -3.70
N THR A 53 -17.65 -15.07 -4.77
CA THR A 53 -18.07 -14.01 -5.69
C THR A 53 -19.57 -14.15 -5.97
N SER A 54 -20.17 -13.24 -6.73
CA SER A 54 -21.56 -13.39 -7.19
C SER A 54 -21.76 -14.57 -8.16
N ASP A 55 -20.70 -15.05 -8.81
CA ASP A 55 -20.78 -16.07 -9.86
C ASP A 55 -20.36 -17.47 -9.40
N TYR A 56 -19.38 -17.54 -8.51
CA TYR A 56 -18.74 -18.79 -8.07
C TYR A 56 -18.15 -18.67 -6.67
N ALA A 57 -17.97 -19.83 -6.03
CA ALA A 57 -17.25 -19.95 -4.76
C ALA A 57 -16.03 -20.86 -4.97
N VAL A 58 -14.96 -20.60 -4.22
CA VAL A 58 -13.78 -21.48 -4.18
C VAL A 58 -13.59 -22.02 -2.76
N MET A 59 -13.09 -23.25 -2.64
CA MET A 59 -12.81 -23.81 -1.31
C MET A 59 -11.74 -22.99 -0.59
N PRO A 60 -11.99 -22.56 0.65
CA PRO A 60 -11.04 -21.75 1.40
C PRO A 60 -9.71 -22.45 1.68
N PHE A 61 -8.64 -21.67 1.66
CA PHE A 61 -7.30 -22.14 1.93
C PHE A 61 -6.46 -21.06 2.60
N SER A 62 -5.49 -21.46 3.42
CA SER A 62 -4.61 -20.52 4.13
C SER A 62 -3.16 -20.99 4.12
N SER A 63 -2.23 -20.04 4.26
CA SER A 63 -0.81 -20.34 4.45
C SER A 63 -0.58 -21.03 5.80
N GLN A 64 0.25 -22.07 5.82
CA GLN A 64 0.60 -22.81 7.04
C GLN A 64 1.60 -22.03 7.93
N ALA A 65 2.27 -21.01 7.40
CA ALA A 65 3.29 -20.27 8.13
C ALA A 65 2.68 -19.48 9.30
N THR A 66 3.14 -19.75 10.52
CA THR A 66 2.71 -19.21 11.83
C THR A 66 2.82 -17.69 12.03
N SER A 67 3.14 -16.89 11.01
CA SER A 67 3.09 -15.43 11.16
C SER A 67 1.64 -14.97 11.17
N MET A 68 1.13 -14.60 12.36
CA MET A 68 -0.22 -14.04 12.58
C MET A 68 -0.51 -12.74 11.79
N HIS A 69 0.46 -12.22 11.02
CA HIS A 69 0.31 -11.02 10.22
C HIS A 69 0.73 -11.29 8.78
N TYR A 70 -0.27 -11.32 7.89
CA TYR A 70 -0.04 -11.22 6.45
C TYR A 70 0.66 -9.90 6.13
N ARG A 71 1.52 -9.91 5.10
CA ARG A 71 2.15 -8.68 4.64
C ARG A 71 1.10 -7.81 3.93
N PRO A 72 1.17 -6.48 4.06
CA PRO A 72 0.25 -5.60 3.34
C PRO A 72 0.30 -5.85 1.83
N GLY A 73 -0.84 -6.12 1.21
CA GLY A 73 -0.94 -6.45 -0.22
C GLY A 73 -0.44 -7.85 -0.60
N GLU A 74 -0.33 -8.77 0.36
CA GLU A 74 -0.01 -10.18 0.10
C GLU A 74 -1.18 -10.90 -0.58
N ASN A 75 -0.85 -11.60 -1.66
CA ASN A 75 -1.78 -12.35 -2.49
C ASN A 75 -1.36 -13.82 -2.53
N LEU A 76 -2.27 -14.71 -2.15
CA LEU A 76 -2.03 -16.16 -2.09
C LEU A 76 -2.62 -16.81 -3.35
N THR A 77 -1.82 -17.56 -4.09
CA THR A 77 -2.28 -18.36 -5.24
C THR A 77 -2.15 -19.83 -4.89
N ALA A 78 -3.23 -20.59 -5.06
CA ALA A 78 -3.19 -22.03 -4.86
C ALA A 78 -4.19 -22.74 -5.79
N ALA A 79 -3.95 -24.03 -6.01
CA ALA A 79 -4.94 -24.90 -6.64
C ALA A 79 -6.04 -25.23 -5.64
N THR A 80 -7.29 -24.95 -5.99
CA THR A 80 -8.46 -25.19 -5.15
C THR A 80 -9.66 -25.60 -6.01
N GLU A 81 -10.67 -26.17 -5.38
CA GLU A 81 -11.92 -26.54 -6.03
C GLU A 81 -12.83 -25.32 -6.15
N MET A 82 -13.20 -24.97 -7.39
CA MET A 82 -14.23 -23.99 -7.72
C MET A 82 -15.57 -24.69 -7.85
N LEU A 83 -16.59 -24.13 -7.22
CA LEU A 83 -17.98 -24.58 -7.27
C LEU A 83 -18.82 -23.55 -8.01
N THR A 84 -19.60 -24.01 -8.98
CA THR A 84 -20.47 -23.17 -9.81
C THR A 84 -21.84 -23.79 -9.99
N THR A 85 -22.83 -22.96 -10.26
CA THR A 85 -24.15 -23.40 -10.73
C THR A 85 -24.43 -22.80 -12.09
N GLU A 86 -25.06 -23.59 -12.95
CA GLU A 86 -25.60 -23.15 -14.23
C GLU A 86 -27.09 -23.41 -14.27
N MET A 87 -27.77 -22.70 -15.16
CA MET A 87 -29.20 -22.81 -15.35
C MET A 87 -29.50 -22.86 -16.84
N ASN A 88 -30.40 -23.75 -17.24
CA ASN A 88 -30.88 -23.87 -18.59
C ASN A 88 -32.40 -23.64 -18.61
N CYS A 89 -32.87 -22.63 -19.35
CA CYS A 89 -34.28 -22.24 -19.37
C CYS A 89 -34.92 -22.42 -20.75
N TRP A 90 -36.21 -22.76 -20.77
CA TRP A 90 -37.01 -22.88 -21.98
C TRP A 90 -38.47 -22.46 -21.75
N GLN A 91 -39.18 -22.14 -22.83
CA GLN A 91 -40.57 -21.69 -22.75
C GLN A 91 -41.55 -22.88 -22.61
N PRO A 92 -42.54 -22.81 -21.69
CA PRO A 92 -43.59 -23.81 -21.58
C PRO A 92 -44.66 -23.70 -22.67
N LEU A 93 -45.36 -24.81 -22.91
CA LEU A 93 -46.66 -24.78 -23.57
C LEU A 93 -47.69 -24.23 -22.58
N THR A 94 -48.28 -23.09 -22.93
CA THR A 94 -49.20 -22.36 -22.05
C THR A 94 -50.63 -22.46 -22.56
N THR A 95 -51.55 -22.94 -21.71
CA THR A 95 -52.97 -23.08 -22.05
C THR A 95 -53.84 -22.34 -21.02
N LYS A 96 -54.72 -21.45 -21.46
CA LYS A 96 -55.67 -20.76 -20.56
C LYS A 96 -56.85 -21.68 -20.23
N LEU A 97 -57.15 -21.87 -18.95
CA LEU A 97 -58.23 -22.71 -18.44
C LEU A 97 -59.39 -21.86 -17.89
N PRO A 98 -60.65 -22.34 -17.89
CA PRO A 98 -61.76 -21.77 -17.11
C PRO A 98 -61.63 -22.20 -15.62
N PRO A 99 -61.75 -21.33 -14.61
CA PRO A 99 -62.25 -19.93 -14.60
C PRO A 99 -61.25 -18.88 -15.10
N ALA A 100 -61.74 -17.66 -15.39
CA ALA A 100 -60.90 -16.54 -15.81
C ALA A 100 -59.72 -16.34 -14.84
N SER A 101 -58.51 -16.20 -15.40
CA SER A 101 -57.21 -16.06 -14.68
C SER A 101 -56.52 -17.35 -14.20
N THR A 102 -56.92 -18.53 -14.70
CA THR A 102 -56.14 -19.79 -14.52
C THR A 102 -55.42 -20.21 -15.80
N TYR A 103 -54.15 -20.59 -15.68
CA TYR A 103 -53.28 -21.02 -16.77
C TYR A 103 -52.60 -22.35 -16.44
N SER A 104 -52.52 -23.23 -17.42
CA SER A 104 -51.76 -24.48 -17.36
C SER A 104 -50.44 -24.30 -18.08
N PHE A 105 -49.34 -24.66 -17.43
CA PHE A 105 -47.99 -24.60 -17.96
C PHE A 105 -47.40 -26.00 -18.03
N ASP A 106 -47.10 -26.47 -19.24
CA ASP A 106 -46.48 -27.77 -19.51
C ASP A 106 -45.04 -27.56 -19.99
N ASN A 107 -44.09 -28.22 -19.34
CA ASN A 107 -42.68 -28.10 -19.68
C ASN A 107 -42.25 -28.91 -20.91
N GLY A 108 -43.12 -29.76 -21.48
CA GLY A 108 -42.82 -30.64 -22.61
C GLY A 108 -41.99 -31.88 -22.25
N HIS A 109 -41.65 -32.04 -20.97
CA HIS A 109 -40.85 -33.13 -20.41
C HIS A 109 -41.62 -33.94 -19.34
N GLY A 110 -42.95 -33.87 -19.35
CA GLY A 110 -43.81 -34.61 -18.44
C GLY A 110 -43.94 -33.97 -17.05
N CYS A 111 -43.93 -32.63 -16.98
CA CYS A 111 -44.38 -31.84 -15.84
C CYS A 111 -45.35 -30.75 -16.28
N ALA A 112 -46.58 -30.78 -15.74
CA ALA A 112 -47.59 -29.77 -15.99
C ALA A 112 -48.22 -29.27 -14.68
N VAL A 113 -48.32 -27.94 -14.54
CA VAL A 113 -48.87 -27.28 -13.35
C VAL A 113 -49.91 -26.24 -13.73
N ASN A 114 -50.96 -26.12 -12.92
CA ASN A 114 -52.00 -25.10 -13.08
C ASN A 114 -51.77 -23.98 -12.07
N VAL A 115 -51.70 -22.75 -12.55
CA VAL A 115 -51.49 -21.55 -11.73
C VAL A 115 -52.67 -20.60 -11.97
N SER A 116 -53.35 -20.24 -10.88
CA SER A 116 -54.45 -19.27 -10.89
C SER A 116 -53.95 -17.96 -10.32
N PHE A 117 -53.94 -16.87 -11.07
CA PHE A 117 -53.49 -15.60 -10.49
C PHE A 117 -54.46 -15.13 -9.40
N PHE A 118 -53.93 -14.83 -8.21
CA PHE A 118 -54.71 -14.33 -7.07
C PHE A 118 -55.06 -12.85 -7.26
N GLN A 119 -56.12 -12.39 -6.59
CA GLN A 119 -56.36 -10.94 -6.42
C GLN A 119 -55.25 -10.35 -5.56
N ALA A 120 -54.20 -9.84 -6.20
CA ALA A 120 -53.14 -9.13 -5.53
C ALA A 120 -53.73 -7.98 -4.69
N HIS A 121 -53.32 -7.86 -3.43
CA HIS A 121 -53.69 -6.71 -2.61
C HIS A 121 -53.10 -5.43 -3.24
N PRO A 122 -53.94 -4.48 -3.71
CA PRO A 122 -53.46 -3.41 -4.56
C PRO A 122 -52.77 -2.34 -3.71
N TYR A 123 -51.50 -2.03 -4.03
CA TYR A 123 -50.91 -0.71 -3.75
C TYR A 123 -51.20 0.26 -4.90
N ASN A 124 -51.25 -0.25 -6.14
CA ASN A 124 -51.47 0.52 -7.37
C ASN A 124 -52.41 -0.19 -8.35
N ASN A 125 -52.98 0.59 -9.28
CA ASN A 125 -53.87 0.08 -10.34
C ASN A 125 -53.15 -0.85 -11.32
N ASP A 126 -51.85 -0.61 -11.54
CA ASP A 126 -50.96 -1.43 -12.39
C ASP A 126 -49.83 -2.01 -11.55
N THR A 127 -49.67 -3.35 -11.56
CA THR A 127 -48.62 -4.04 -10.80
C THR A 127 -48.09 -5.23 -11.58
N SER A 128 -46.80 -5.52 -11.46
CA SER A 128 -46.18 -6.72 -12.04
C SER A 128 -46.36 -7.92 -11.10
N ILE A 129 -46.92 -9.02 -11.58
CA ILE A 129 -46.94 -10.31 -10.91
C ILE A 129 -45.70 -11.07 -11.37
N ILE A 130 -44.83 -11.44 -10.41
CA ILE A 130 -43.66 -12.27 -10.68
C ILE A 130 -43.69 -13.45 -9.70
N LEU A 131 -43.72 -14.66 -10.24
CA LEU A 131 -43.76 -15.90 -9.46
C LEU A 131 -42.51 -16.72 -9.70
N TYR A 132 -41.99 -17.32 -8.64
CA TYR A 132 -40.97 -18.36 -8.68
C TYR A 132 -41.56 -19.60 -8.02
N ILE A 133 -41.79 -20.66 -8.78
CA ILE A 133 -42.47 -21.88 -8.33
C ILE A 133 -41.45 -23.01 -8.34
N GLY A 134 -40.92 -23.33 -7.16
CA GLY A 134 -39.99 -24.44 -6.97
C GLY A 134 -40.69 -25.82 -6.99
N TYR A 135 -39.89 -26.89 -6.99
CA TYR A 135 -40.43 -28.25 -7.01
C TYR A 135 -41.19 -28.62 -5.73
N HIS A 136 -40.58 -28.40 -4.56
CA HIS A 136 -41.08 -28.92 -3.29
C HIS A 136 -42.33 -28.22 -2.76
N GLY A 137 -43.31 -28.99 -2.29
CA GLY A 137 -44.48 -28.47 -1.60
C GLY A 137 -44.23 -28.12 -0.12
N SER A 138 -44.88 -27.08 0.37
CA SER A 138 -44.89 -26.68 1.78
C SER A 138 -46.24 -26.02 2.13
N PRO A 139 -46.75 -26.14 3.37
CA PRO A 139 -47.97 -25.43 3.82
C PRO A 139 -47.91 -23.89 3.70
N ILE A 140 -46.71 -23.33 3.52
CA ILE A 140 -46.48 -21.88 3.39
C ILE A 140 -46.56 -21.41 1.93
N LEU A 141 -46.51 -22.34 0.96
CA LEU A 141 -46.55 -22.03 -0.46
C LEU A 141 -47.94 -22.22 -1.06
N ASP A 142 -48.36 -21.27 -1.89
CA ASP A 142 -49.59 -21.38 -2.69
C ASP A 142 -49.39 -22.27 -3.94
N TYR A 143 -48.18 -22.30 -4.51
CA TYR A 143 -47.83 -23.09 -5.69
C TYR A 143 -46.52 -23.84 -5.50
N TYR A 144 -46.47 -25.05 -6.05
CA TYR A 144 -45.29 -25.92 -6.12
C TYR A 144 -45.45 -26.89 -7.30
N LEU A 145 -44.35 -27.46 -7.81
CA LEU A 145 -44.43 -28.38 -8.96
C LEU A 145 -44.72 -29.82 -8.54
N GLU A 146 -44.35 -30.24 -7.32
CA GLU A 146 -44.55 -31.60 -6.82
C GLU A 146 -46.02 -32.03 -6.95
N SER A 147 -46.27 -32.89 -7.92
CA SER A 147 -47.63 -33.33 -8.24
C SER A 147 -47.55 -34.67 -8.98
N PRO A 148 -48.67 -35.41 -9.09
CA PRO A 148 -48.71 -36.62 -9.91
C PRO A 148 -48.33 -36.38 -11.37
N LEU A 149 -48.46 -35.14 -11.84
CA LEU A 149 -48.12 -34.71 -13.20
C LEU A 149 -46.65 -34.31 -13.34
N CYS A 150 -45.88 -34.18 -12.26
CA CYS A 150 -44.46 -33.78 -12.27
C CYS A 150 -43.63 -34.77 -11.44
N SER A 151 -42.88 -35.64 -12.13
CA SER A 151 -42.08 -36.69 -11.49
C SER A 151 -40.90 -36.16 -10.66
N LYS A 152 -40.29 -37.02 -9.83
CA LYS A 152 -39.07 -36.71 -9.06
C LYS A 152 -37.85 -36.37 -9.93
N ASN A 153 -37.89 -36.63 -11.24
CA ASN A 153 -36.80 -36.20 -12.13
C ASN A 153 -36.78 -34.67 -12.32
N SER A 154 -37.85 -33.96 -11.97
CA SER A 154 -37.96 -32.51 -12.06
C SER A 154 -37.60 -31.77 -10.75
N THR A 155 -36.93 -32.42 -9.79
CA THR A 155 -36.60 -31.79 -8.48
C THR A 155 -35.71 -30.56 -8.58
N ASN A 156 -34.90 -30.48 -9.64
CA ASN A 156 -34.02 -29.35 -9.92
C ASN A 156 -34.64 -28.36 -10.93
N GLN A 157 -35.93 -28.52 -11.23
CA GLN A 157 -36.66 -27.62 -12.12
C GLN A 157 -37.53 -26.65 -11.30
N PHE A 158 -37.67 -25.43 -11.81
CA PHE A 158 -38.62 -24.45 -11.30
C PHE A 158 -39.31 -23.73 -12.46
N LEU A 159 -40.49 -23.18 -12.20
CA LEU A 159 -41.26 -22.39 -13.14
C LEU A 159 -41.25 -20.92 -12.69
N THR A 160 -40.82 -20.03 -13.57
CA THR A 160 -40.96 -18.59 -13.35
C THR A 160 -42.00 -18.00 -14.29
N ILE A 161 -42.83 -17.09 -13.78
CA ILE A 161 -43.92 -16.46 -14.51
C ILE A 161 -43.91 -14.96 -14.24
N PHE A 162 -44.00 -14.17 -15.31
CA PHE A 162 -44.34 -12.76 -15.27
C PHE A 162 -45.72 -12.54 -15.88
N ALA A 163 -46.53 -11.66 -15.28
CA ALA A 163 -47.74 -11.12 -15.88
C ALA A 163 -47.95 -9.67 -15.42
N SER A 164 -48.45 -8.82 -16.32
CA SER A 164 -48.88 -7.46 -15.96
C SER A 164 -50.35 -7.49 -15.53
N ARG A 165 -50.65 -6.98 -14.33
CA ARG A 165 -52.02 -6.87 -13.83
C ARG A 165 -52.51 -5.44 -13.97
N HIS A 166 -53.69 -5.29 -14.57
CA HIS A 166 -54.40 -4.02 -14.68
C HIS A 166 -55.74 -4.10 -13.94
N MET A 167 -56.06 -3.06 -13.16
CA MET A 167 -57.39 -2.87 -12.56
C MET A 167 -58.23 -1.94 -13.43
N ASP A 168 -59.32 -2.45 -13.98
CA ASP A 168 -60.33 -1.65 -14.70
C ASP A 168 -61.65 -1.63 -13.94
N GLU A 169 -62.28 -0.44 -13.86
CA GLU A 169 -63.53 -0.22 -13.12
C GLU A 169 -64.73 -1.02 -13.66
N LYS A 170 -64.70 -1.44 -14.92
CA LYS A 170 -65.81 -2.15 -15.61
C LYS A 170 -65.52 -3.64 -15.83
N LEU A 171 -64.28 -4.00 -16.17
CA LEU A 171 -63.89 -5.39 -16.44
C LEU A 171 -63.33 -6.13 -15.21
N GLY A 172 -63.05 -5.43 -14.11
CA GLY A 172 -62.34 -5.99 -12.96
C GLY A 172 -60.84 -6.13 -13.23
N SER A 173 -60.15 -6.96 -12.45
CA SER A 173 -58.73 -7.25 -12.65
C SER A 173 -58.52 -8.18 -13.86
N TYR A 174 -57.60 -7.84 -14.76
CA TYR A 174 -57.17 -8.74 -15.84
C TYR A 174 -55.65 -8.70 -16.04
N GLU A 175 -55.11 -9.80 -16.56
CA GLU A 175 -53.69 -9.96 -16.82
C GLU A 175 -53.34 -9.84 -18.32
N THR A 176 -52.25 -9.13 -18.63
CA THR A 176 -51.69 -8.96 -19.98
C THR A 176 -50.18 -9.24 -19.96
N ASN A 177 -49.56 -9.34 -21.14
CA ASN A 177 -48.10 -9.48 -21.32
C ASN A 177 -47.48 -10.59 -20.46
N MET A 178 -47.99 -11.81 -20.60
CA MET A 178 -47.54 -12.96 -19.82
C MET A 178 -46.34 -13.65 -20.46
N THR A 179 -45.31 -13.91 -19.66
CA THR A 179 -44.11 -14.64 -20.06
C THR A 179 -43.80 -15.68 -18.99
N ALA A 180 -43.50 -16.91 -19.40
CA ALA A 180 -43.16 -17.99 -18.48
C ALA A 180 -41.93 -18.77 -18.99
N LEU A 181 -41.12 -19.29 -18.06
CA LEU A 181 -39.96 -20.12 -18.34
C LEU A 181 -39.89 -21.27 -17.34
N PHE A 182 -39.66 -22.48 -17.83
CA PHE A 182 -39.12 -23.56 -17.01
C PHE A 182 -37.60 -23.47 -17.05
N CYS A 183 -36.97 -23.61 -15.89
CA CYS A 183 -35.54 -23.57 -15.74
C CYS A 183 -35.05 -24.78 -14.95
N GLU A 184 -33.94 -25.38 -15.37
CA GLU A 184 -33.29 -26.50 -14.70
C GLU A 184 -31.90 -26.10 -14.21
N THR A 185 -31.63 -26.33 -12.92
CA THR A 185 -30.35 -25.98 -12.29
C THR A 185 -29.39 -27.17 -12.27
N SER A 186 -28.13 -26.92 -12.61
CA SER A 186 -27.03 -27.91 -12.58
C SER A 186 -25.84 -27.37 -11.79
N TYR A 187 -25.26 -28.21 -10.93
CA TYR A 187 -24.14 -27.84 -10.06
C TYR A 187 -22.86 -28.54 -10.49
N TYR A 188 -21.75 -27.81 -10.48
CA TYR A 188 -20.46 -28.28 -10.98
C TYR A 188 -19.31 -27.96 -10.04
N LYS A 189 -18.31 -28.83 -10.06
CA LYS A 189 -17.00 -28.62 -9.45
C LYS A 189 -15.92 -28.61 -10.54
N GLN A 190 -14.88 -27.80 -10.34
CA GLN A 190 -13.74 -27.74 -11.23
C GLN A 190 -12.48 -27.35 -10.46
N LEU A 191 -11.36 -28.05 -10.70
CA LEU A 191 -10.08 -27.66 -10.12
C LEU A 191 -9.53 -26.43 -10.84
N VAL A 192 -9.23 -25.36 -10.11
CA VAL A 192 -8.73 -24.08 -10.64
C VAL A 192 -7.50 -23.60 -9.85
N SER A 193 -6.62 -22.84 -10.49
CA SER A 193 -5.65 -21.99 -9.80
C SER A 193 -6.27 -20.60 -9.65
N VAL A 194 -6.33 -20.08 -8.43
CA VAL A 194 -6.90 -18.74 -8.16
C VAL A 194 -6.02 -18.00 -7.18
N THR A 195 -5.88 -16.69 -7.40
CA THR A 195 -5.23 -15.77 -6.47
C THR A 195 -6.27 -15.11 -5.58
N VAL A 196 -6.09 -15.21 -4.27
CA VAL A 196 -6.92 -14.57 -3.25
C VAL A 196 -6.10 -13.55 -2.48
N SER A 197 -6.72 -12.43 -2.10
CA SER A 197 -6.12 -11.47 -1.18
C SER A 197 -5.99 -12.12 0.20
N ALA A 198 -4.78 -12.10 0.80
CA ALA A 198 -4.56 -12.72 2.10
C ALA A 198 -5.33 -12.01 3.24
N GLU A 199 -5.58 -10.71 3.10
CA GLU A 199 -6.28 -9.88 4.09
C GLU A 199 -7.80 -10.06 4.02
N SER A 200 -8.37 -10.03 2.83
CA SER A 200 -9.84 -10.06 2.64
C SER A 200 -10.38 -11.44 2.27
N GLY A 201 -9.52 -12.38 1.90
CA GLY A 201 -9.91 -13.68 1.33
C GLY A 201 -10.61 -13.60 -0.02
N ARG A 202 -10.68 -12.41 -0.66
CA ARG A 202 -11.44 -12.24 -1.90
C ARG A 202 -10.67 -12.78 -3.12
N PRO A 203 -11.32 -13.57 -3.99
CA PRO A 203 -10.74 -14.00 -5.25
C PRO A 203 -10.55 -12.83 -6.23
N LEU A 204 -9.39 -12.78 -6.89
CA LEU A 204 -9.14 -11.90 -8.03
C LEU A 204 -9.63 -12.58 -9.30
N ASN A 205 -10.77 -12.15 -9.85
CA ASN A 205 -11.40 -12.78 -11.02
C ASN A 205 -10.47 -12.93 -12.23
N GLU A 206 -9.58 -11.98 -12.47
CA GLU A 206 -8.62 -12.01 -13.59
C GLU A 206 -7.54 -13.10 -13.45
N SER A 207 -7.34 -13.63 -12.24
CA SER A 207 -6.30 -14.62 -11.95
C SER A 207 -6.76 -16.07 -12.09
N LEU A 208 -8.05 -16.29 -12.37
CA LEU A 208 -8.65 -17.62 -12.35
C LEU A 208 -8.24 -18.41 -13.61
N VAL A 209 -7.53 -19.53 -13.40
CA VAL A 209 -7.09 -20.43 -14.45
C VAL A 209 -7.66 -21.84 -14.22
N PRO A 210 -8.50 -22.36 -15.12
CA PRO A 210 -9.01 -23.72 -15.00
C PRO A 210 -7.89 -24.75 -15.26
N ILE A 211 -7.72 -25.69 -14.34
CA ILE A 211 -6.72 -26.77 -14.43
C ILE A 211 -7.42 -28.09 -14.79
N GLY A 212 -8.53 -28.37 -14.12
CA GLY A 212 -9.28 -29.62 -14.26
C GLY A 212 -10.45 -29.53 -15.24
N VAL A 213 -10.98 -30.70 -15.60
CA VAL A 213 -12.25 -30.80 -16.33
C VAL A 213 -13.38 -30.40 -15.38
N LYS A 214 -14.40 -29.75 -15.94
CA LYS A 214 -15.62 -29.41 -15.21
C LYS A 214 -16.47 -30.67 -15.04
N GLU A 215 -16.74 -31.03 -13.79
CA GLU A 215 -17.50 -32.23 -13.42
C GLU A 215 -18.80 -31.85 -12.71
N HIS A 216 -19.85 -32.66 -12.88
CA HIS A 216 -21.08 -32.49 -12.12
C HIS A 216 -20.87 -32.87 -10.65
N LEU A 217 -21.43 -32.06 -9.74
CA LEU A 217 -21.52 -32.45 -8.33
C LEU A 217 -22.52 -33.58 -8.17
N THR A 218 -22.07 -34.67 -7.56
CA THR A 218 -22.94 -35.82 -7.29
C THR A 218 -23.83 -35.57 -6.07
N GLN A 219 -24.93 -36.32 -5.93
CA GLN A 219 -25.81 -36.23 -4.75
C GLN A 219 -25.10 -36.59 -3.44
N ASP A 220 -24.01 -37.36 -3.51
CA ASP A 220 -23.18 -37.72 -2.37
C ASP A 220 -22.24 -36.59 -1.92
N GLU A 221 -22.03 -35.57 -2.77
CA GLU A 221 -21.14 -34.43 -2.51
C GLU A 221 -21.92 -33.16 -2.15
N PHE A 222 -23.06 -32.92 -2.80
CA PHE A 222 -23.89 -31.75 -2.55
C PHE A 222 -25.36 -32.13 -2.46
N ASN A 223 -26.01 -31.73 -1.36
CA ASN A 223 -27.44 -31.97 -1.16
C ASN A 223 -28.27 -30.94 -1.95
N SER A 224 -28.42 -31.17 -3.25
CA SER A 224 -29.17 -30.29 -4.15
C SER A 224 -30.66 -30.21 -3.77
N THR A 225 -31.23 -31.25 -3.14
CA THR A 225 -32.62 -31.27 -2.68
C THR A 225 -32.85 -30.31 -1.51
N ALA A 226 -31.97 -30.31 -0.51
CA ALA A 226 -32.08 -29.37 0.61
C ALA A 226 -31.89 -27.92 0.13
N PHE A 227 -30.99 -27.70 -0.82
CA PHE A 227 -30.77 -26.39 -1.42
C PHE A 227 -31.98 -25.92 -2.25
N SER A 228 -32.53 -26.78 -3.13
CA SER A 228 -33.70 -26.42 -3.95
C SER A 228 -34.95 -26.19 -3.10
N TYR A 229 -35.10 -26.91 -1.98
CA TYR A 229 -36.13 -26.66 -0.98
C TYR A 229 -35.95 -25.26 -0.37
N LEU A 230 -34.75 -24.91 0.10
CA LEU A 230 -34.48 -23.59 0.68
C LEU A 230 -34.74 -22.46 -0.32
N THR A 231 -34.34 -22.61 -1.59
CA THR A 231 -34.59 -21.58 -2.63
C THR A 231 -36.05 -21.49 -3.04
N GLY A 232 -36.78 -22.60 -3.06
CA GLY A 232 -38.20 -22.63 -3.42
C GLY A 232 -39.12 -22.13 -2.31
N VAL A 233 -38.88 -22.56 -1.08
CA VAL A 233 -39.78 -22.30 0.06
C VAL A 233 -39.34 -21.06 0.85
N GLY A 234 -38.04 -20.73 0.87
CA GLY A 234 -37.50 -19.65 1.71
C GLY A 234 -37.27 -20.03 3.15
N MET A 235 -37.32 -21.32 3.47
CA MET A 235 -37.02 -21.90 4.77
C MET A 235 -36.41 -23.29 4.57
N PRO A 236 -35.63 -23.81 5.53
CA PRO A 236 -35.16 -25.18 5.44
C PRO A 236 -36.30 -26.20 5.61
N PRO A 237 -36.12 -27.46 5.15
CA PRO A 237 -37.12 -28.51 5.28
C PRO A 237 -37.39 -28.90 6.73
N ASP A 238 -38.67 -29.16 7.05
CA ASP A 238 -39.10 -29.63 8.37
C ASP A 238 -38.44 -30.97 8.70
N THR A 239 -37.57 -30.97 9.71
CA THR A 239 -36.95 -32.18 10.24
C THR A 239 -37.65 -32.56 11.55
N PRO A 240 -38.47 -33.62 11.58
CA PRO A 240 -39.35 -33.93 12.72
C PRO A 240 -38.61 -34.32 14.03
N THR A 241 -37.28 -34.29 14.04
CA THR A 241 -36.43 -34.70 15.17
C THR A 241 -35.41 -33.64 15.62
N ALA A 242 -35.23 -32.52 14.90
CA ALA A 242 -34.19 -31.55 15.21
C ALA A 242 -34.78 -30.17 15.54
N THR A 243 -34.71 -29.78 16.81
CA THR A 243 -34.85 -28.37 17.21
C THR A 243 -33.61 -27.60 16.71
N ARG A 244 -33.79 -26.47 16.02
CA ARG A 244 -32.69 -25.66 15.45
C ARG A 244 -32.76 -24.20 15.95
N ASP A 245 -31.68 -23.44 15.76
CA ASP A 245 -31.64 -22.00 16.07
C ASP A 245 -32.57 -21.19 15.13
N PHE A 246 -32.89 -19.95 15.52
CA PHE A 246 -33.83 -19.05 14.85
C PHE A 246 -33.76 -19.07 13.30
N PRO A 247 -32.60 -18.85 12.63
CA PRO A 247 -32.56 -18.81 11.16
C PRO A 247 -32.96 -20.13 10.49
N ALA A 248 -32.85 -21.24 11.21
CA ALA A 248 -33.23 -22.54 10.74
C ALA A 248 -34.69 -22.92 11.09
N ALA A 249 -35.41 -22.03 11.77
CA ALA A 249 -36.79 -22.20 12.19
C ALA A 249 -37.74 -21.11 11.66
N THR A 250 -37.22 -20.16 10.86
CA THR A 250 -37.99 -19.04 10.30
C THR A 250 -37.96 -19.02 8.78
N THR A 251 -38.98 -18.38 8.20
CA THR A 251 -39.02 -18.05 6.78
C THR A 251 -38.23 -16.77 6.51
N PHE A 252 -37.57 -16.70 5.38
CA PHE A 252 -36.93 -15.50 4.88
C PHE A 252 -37.98 -14.47 4.42
N GLU A 253 -37.95 -13.27 5.02
CA GLU A 253 -38.93 -12.20 4.80
C GLU A 253 -38.23 -10.97 4.19
N PRO A 254 -38.21 -10.81 2.86
CA PRO A 254 -37.40 -9.76 2.21
C PRO A 254 -38.22 -8.52 1.82
N TRP A 255 -39.24 -8.18 2.59
CA TRP A 255 -40.19 -7.13 2.20
C TRP A 255 -39.57 -5.74 2.14
N GLY A 256 -38.46 -5.48 2.87
CA GLY A 256 -37.91 -4.14 3.08
C GLY A 256 -37.69 -3.38 1.78
N SER A 257 -36.88 -3.98 0.90
CA SER A 257 -36.52 -3.38 -0.39
C SER A 257 -37.63 -3.46 -1.45
N LEU A 258 -38.49 -4.50 -1.41
CA LEU A 258 -39.60 -4.65 -2.36
C LEU A 258 -40.71 -3.62 -2.21
N SER A 259 -40.81 -2.98 -1.05
CA SER A 259 -41.83 -1.95 -0.80
C SER A 259 -41.79 -0.77 -1.79
N LYS A 260 -40.61 -0.51 -2.36
CA LYS A 260 -40.38 0.54 -3.35
C LYS A 260 -40.61 0.06 -4.79
N GLU A 261 -40.77 -1.25 -4.98
CA GLU A 261 -40.96 -1.89 -6.29
C GLU A 261 -42.44 -2.11 -6.60
N ASN A 262 -42.82 -1.97 -7.87
CA ASN A 262 -44.21 -2.08 -8.30
C ASN A 262 -44.65 -3.54 -8.53
N VAL A 263 -44.42 -4.40 -7.53
CA VAL A 263 -44.61 -5.86 -7.59
C VAL A 263 -45.80 -6.29 -6.73
N ALA A 264 -46.64 -7.17 -7.28
CA ALA A 264 -47.76 -7.76 -6.57
C ALA A 264 -47.29 -8.81 -5.55
N GLY A 265 -47.79 -8.73 -4.31
CA GLY A 265 -47.56 -9.75 -3.28
C GLY A 265 -48.63 -10.86 -3.29
N PRO A 266 -48.31 -12.09 -2.82
CA PRO A 266 -47.03 -12.49 -2.21
C PRO A 266 -45.89 -12.69 -3.21
N THR A 267 -44.67 -12.26 -2.85
CA THR A 267 -43.45 -12.46 -3.62
C THR A 267 -42.54 -13.49 -2.96
N MET A 268 -42.02 -14.43 -3.76
CA MET A 268 -41.15 -15.49 -3.28
C MET A 268 -39.70 -14.99 -3.07
N PRO A 269 -38.89 -15.61 -2.19
CA PRO A 269 -37.50 -15.24 -1.91
C PRO A 269 -36.65 -14.95 -3.14
N MET A 270 -36.67 -15.85 -4.12
CA MET A 270 -35.84 -15.75 -5.32
C MET A 270 -36.25 -14.59 -6.24
N VAL A 271 -37.53 -14.20 -6.23
CA VAL A 271 -38.01 -13.02 -6.99
C VAL A 271 -37.37 -11.75 -6.45
N ASN A 272 -37.31 -11.62 -5.12
CA ASN A 272 -36.69 -10.48 -4.46
C ASN A 272 -35.20 -10.36 -4.84
N LEU A 273 -34.47 -11.47 -4.74
CA LEU A 273 -33.03 -11.49 -5.02
C LEU A 273 -32.74 -11.25 -6.50
N ALA A 274 -33.55 -11.79 -7.40
CA ALA A 274 -33.43 -11.56 -8.84
C ALA A 274 -33.62 -10.09 -9.22
N LEU A 275 -34.58 -9.40 -8.61
CA LEU A 275 -34.79 -7.97 -8.82
C LEU A 275 -33.59 -7.15 -8.31
N GLY A 276 -33.16 -7.38 -7.07
CA GLY A 276 -32.04 -6.63 -6.47
C GLY A 276 -30.72 -6.80 -7.22
N LEU A 277 -30.36 -8.04 -7.55
CA LEU A 277 -29.09 -8.33 -8.23
C LEU A 277 -29.07 -7.89 -9.70
N SER A 278 -30.21 -7.90 -10.39
CA SER A 278 -30.28 -7.48 -11.79
C SER A 278 -30.28 -5.95 -11.94
N GLY A 279 -30.80 -5.22 -10.94
CA GLY A 279 -31.03 -3.77 -11.04
C GLY A 279 -32.09 -3.39 -12.09
N GLU A 280 -32.84 -4.36 -12.60
CA GLU A 280 -33.86 -4.17 -13.63
C GLU A 280 -35.22 -3.86 -13.00
N LEU A 281 -36.02 -3.02 -13.69
CA LEU A 281 -37.40 -2.78 -13.28
C LEU A 281 -38.24 -4.06 -13.40
N ALA A 282 -39.14 -4.28 -12.45
CA ALA A 282 -40.03 -5.46 -12.45
C ALA A 282 -40.80 -5.63 -13.78
N SER A 283 -41.19 -4.54 -14.44
CA SER A 283 -41.87 -4.57 -15.75
C SER A 283 -41.02 -5.18 -16.88
N ASN A 284 -39.69 -5.09 -16.78
CA ASN A 284 -38.77 -5.60 -17.81
C ASN A 284 -38.73 -7.13 -17.85
N PHE A 285 -39.19 -7.80 -16.77
CA PHE A 285 -39.29 -9.25 -16.71
C PHE A 285 -40.32 -9.82 -17.70
N GLN A 286 -41.12 -8.99 -18.36
CA GLN A 286 -41.90 -9.41 -19.54
C GLN A 286 -41.03 -10.03 -20.64
N HIS A 287 -39.75 -9.66 -20.73
CA HIS A 287 -38.81 -10.20 -21.71
C HIS A 287 -38.10 -11.44 -21.15
N ALA A 288 -38.30 -12.59 -21.80
CA ALA A 288 -37.72 -13.88 -21.39
C ALA A 288 -36.20 -13.84 -21.14
N PRO A 289 -35.35 -13.22 -21.99
CA PRO A 289 -33.90 -13.18 -21.75
C PRO A 289 -33.50 -12.39 -20.49
N VAL A 290 -34.26 -11.34 -20.16
CA VAL A 290 -34.03 -10.53 -18.95
C VAL A 290 -34.36 -11.36 -17.71
N MET A 291 -35.51 -12.03 -17.73
CA MET A 291 -35.95 -12.92 -16.66
C MET A 291 -34.97 -14.07 -16.43
N GLU A 292 -34.54 -14.76 -17.49
CA GLU A 292 -33.55 -15.84 -17.43
C GLU A 292 -32.23 -15.35 -16.81
N ARG A 293 -31.71 -14.21 -17.28
CA ARG A 293 -30.46 -13.62 -16.75
C ARG A 293 -30.59 -13.27 -15.27
N ALA A 294 -31.71 -12.66 -14.87
CA ALA A 294 -31.94 -12.24 -13.48
C ALA A 294 -31.98 -13.44 -12.52
N PHE A 295 -32.74 -14.49 -12.86
CA PHE A 295 -32.77 -15.70 -12.03
C PHE A 295 -31.46 -16.50 -12.08
N THR A 296 -30.71 -16.46 -13.20
CA THR A 296 -29.36 -17.06 -13.27
C THR A 296 -28.44 -16.41 -12.25
N LEU A 297 -28.44 -15.07 -12.20
CA LEU A 297 -27.60 -14.31 -11.28
C LEU A 297 -28.00 -14.56 -9.82
N ALA A 298 -29.31 -14.62 -9.54
CA ALA A 298 -29.82 -14.95 -8.22
C ALA A 298 -29.40 -16.35 -7.76
N HIS A 299 -29.56 -17.37 -8.61
CA HIS A 299 -29.14 -18.74 -8.28
C HIS A 299 -27.64 -18.86 -8.04
N LYS A 300 -26.81 -18.21 -8.89
CA LYS A 300 -25.36 -18.18 -8.69
C LYS A 300 -24.95 -17.54 -7.38
N THR A 301 -25.57 -16.40 -7.04
CA THR A 301 -25.26 -15.67 -5.81
C THR A 301 -25.67 -16.46 -4.57
N VAL A 302 -26.87 -17.04 -4.56
CA VAL A 302 -27.36 -17.87 -3.44
C VAL A 302 -26.54 -19.14 -3.29
N PHE A 303 -26.16 -19.78 -4.40
CA PHE A 303 -25.30 -20.96 -4.37
C PHE A 303 -23.91 -20.62 -3.80
N SER A 304 -23.30 -19.53 -4.26
CA SER A 304 -22.02 -19.04 -3.75
C SER A 304 -22.07 -18.74 -2.23
N ALA A 305 -23.12 -18.06 -1.78
CA ALA A 305 -23.36 -17.81 -0.36
C ALA A 305 -23.55 -19.12 0.44
N ALA A 306 -24.25 -20.11 -0.14
CA ALA A 306 -24.45 -21.41 0.49
C ALA A 306 -23.13 -22.16 0.68
N ILE A 307 -22.24 -22.13 -0.31
CA ILE A 307 -20.92 -22.76 -0.19
C ILE A 307 -20.10 -22.11 0.92
N SER A 308 -20.11 -20.78 1.04
CA SER A 308 -19.43 -20.08 2.15
C SER A 308 -19.97 -20.50 3.51
N HIS A 309 -21.30 -20.63 3.62
CA HIS A 309 -21.95 -21.05 4.85
C HIS A 309 -21.68 -22.52 5.21
N LEU A 310 -21.62 -23.40 4.20
CA LEU A 310 -21.35 -24.82 4.37
C LEU A 310 -19.88 -25.16 4.63
N ALA A 311 -18.95 -24.24 4.36
CA ALA A 311 -17.52 -24.48 4.53
C ALA A 311 -17.21 -24.76 6.01
N SER A 312 -16.85 -26.01 6.31
CA SER A 312 -16.66 -26.51 7.69
C SER A 312 -15.29 -27.16 7.86
N GLU A 313 -14.75 -27.16 9.09
CA GLU A 313 -13.41 -27.69 9.39
C GLU A 313 -13.28 -29.16 8.95
N ALA A 314 -12.33 -29.40 8.05
CA ALA A 314 -12.01 -30.72 7.55
C ALA A 314 -11.27 -31.53 8.61
N ARG A 315 -11.61 -32.81 8.75
CA ARG A 315 -10.90 -33.75 9.64
C ARG A 315 -9.46 -34.00 9.20
N GLU A 316 -9.17 -33.83 7.90
CA GLU A 316 -7.85 -33.99 7.31
C GLU A 316 -7.46 -32.73 6.55
N ASN A 317 -6.31 -32.15 6.92
CA ASN A 317 -5.74 -31.01 6.22
C ASN A 317 -5.08 -31.50 4.93
N LYS A 318 -5.71 -31.25 3.78
CA LYS A 318 -5.02 -31.44 2.50
C LYS A 318 -3.99 -30.33 2.34
N GLN A 319 -2.74 -30.73 2.17
CA GLN A 319 -1.65 -29.82 1.86
C GLN A 319 -1.52 -29.74 0.34
N ALA A 320 -1.44 -28.52 -0.16
CA ALA A 320 -1.19 -28.21 -1.55
C ALA A 320 -0.03 -27.23 -1.64
N ASP A 321 0.71 -27.32 -2.75
CA ASP A 321 1.70 -26.31 -3.08
C ASP A 321 0.97 -25.04 -3.52
N GLY A 322 1.31 -23.91 -2.93
CA GLY A 322 0.83 -22.60 -3.33
C GLY A 322 1.96 -21.61 -3.44
N THR A 323 1.64 -20.41 -3.89
CA THR A 323 2.59 -19.32 -3.98
C THR A 323 2.04 -18.08 -3.28
N SER A 324 2.80 -17.50 -2.36
CA SER A 324 2.52 -16.17 -1.83
C SER A 324 3.25 -15.16 -2.68
N SER A 325 2.53 -14.17 -3.19
CA SER A 325 3.07 -13.07 -3.96
C SER A 325 2.87 -11.76 -3.21
N TYR A 326 3.94 -11.00 -3.03
CA TYR A 326 3.91 -9.69 -2.39
C TYR A 326 5.00 -8.81 -2.98
N ILE A 327 4.86 -7.50 -2.84
CA ILE A 327 5.80 -6.55 -3.41
C ILE A 327 6.88 -6.23 -2.38
N LEU A 328 8.14 -6.50 -2.72
CA LEU A 328 9.31 -6.00 -2.00
C LEU A 328 10.03 -4.94 -2.83
N TYR A 329 10.64 -3.97 -2.17
CA TYR A 329 11.50 -3.01 -2.83
C TYR A 329 12.94 -3.52 -2.74
N GLY A 330 13.52 -3.87 -3.89
CA GLY A 330 14.85 -4.48 -3.98
C GLY A 330 15.70 -3.88 -5.09
N VAL A 331 17.03 -4.04 -4.97
CA VAL A 331 18.00 -3.54 -5.96
C VAL A 331 18.00 -4.43 -7.20
N VAL A 332 17.50 -3.92 -8.32
CA VAL A 332 17.48 -4.62 -9.61
C VAL A 332 18.65 -4.14 -10.49
N VAL A 333 19.37 -5.09 -11.09
CA VAL A 333 20.48 -4.85 -12.00
C VAL A 333 20.09 -5.27 -13.42
N SER A 334 20.20 -4.36 -14.39
CA SER A 334 19.91 -4.67 -15.80
C SER A 334 20.95 -5.66 -16.34
N ARG A 335 20.48 -6.77 -16.93
CA ARG A 335 21.35 -7.84 -17.44
C ARG A 335 22.21 -7.37 -18.62
N THR A 336 21.66 -6.50 -19.49
CA THR A 336 22.38 -5.95 -20.63
C THR A 336 23.56 -5.09 -20.17
N ILE A 337 23.32 -4.20 -19.20
CA ILE A 337 24.36 -3.34 -18.64
C ILE A 337 25.38 -4.17 -17.86
N SER A 338 24.94 -5.16 -17.07
CA SER A 338 25.84 -6.09 -16.37
C SER A 338 26.75 -6.84 -17.34
N ALA A 339 26.22 -7.38 -18.44
CA ALA A 339 27.02 -8.11 -19.43
C ALA A 339 28.07 -7.22 -20.10
N VAL A 340 27.72 -5.97 -20.41
CA VAL A 340 28.69 -4.99 -20.96
C VAL A 340 29.80 -4.71 -19.95
N LEU A 341 29.47 -4.49 -18.68
CA LEU A 341 30.44 -4.27 -17.61
C LEU A 341 31.32 -5.50 -17.36
N GLU A 342 30.75 -6.70 -17.36
CA GLU A 342 31.49 -7.98 -17.25
C GLU A 342 32.50 -8.14 -18.40
N CYS A 343 32.08 -7.86 -19.64
CA CYS A 343 32.97 -7.89 -20.81
C CYS A 343 34.09 -6.85 -20.73
N LEU A 344 33.80 -5.63 -20.29
CA LEU A 344 34.80 -4.58 -20.08
C LEU A 344 35.79 -4.94 -18.97
N LEU A 345 35.30 -5.55 -17.88
CA LEU A 345 36.15 -6.02 -16.79
C LEU A 345 37.06 -7.17 -17.25
N ALA A 346 36.53 -8.12 -18.02
CA ALA A 346 37.32 -9.20 -18.62
C ALA A 346 38.40 -8.66 -19.57
N LEU A 347 38.06 -7.65 -20.39
CA LEU A 347 39.03 -6.95 -21.24
C LEU A 347 40.12 -6.27 -20.41
N LEU A 348 39.76 -5.60 -19.32
CA LEU A 348 40.72 -4.98 -18.39
C LEU A 348 41.65 -6.01 -17.76
N VAL A 349 41.13 -7.14 -17.31
CA VAL A 349 41.94 -8.24 -16.77
C VAL A 349 42.91 -8.78 -17.82
N PHE A 350 42.46 -8.94 -19.07
CA PHE A 350 43.32 -9.36 -20.18
C PHE A 350 44.43 -8.34 -20.47
N LEU A 351 44.09 -7.05 -20.54
CA LEU A 351 45.06 -5.97 -20.75
C LEU A 351 46.07 -5.89 -19.60
N MET A 352 45.61 -5.98 -18.34
CA MET A 352 46.49 -6.02 -17.18
C MET A 352 47.40 -7.25 -17.19
N GLY A 353 46.88 -8.42 -17.58
CA GLY A 353 47.67 -9.62 -17.79
C GLY A 353 48.74 -9.44 -18.88
N GLY A 354 48.39 -8.76 -19.98
CA GLY A 354 49.34 -8.39 -21.04
C GLY A 354 50.44 -7.45 -20.55
N VAL A 355 50.08 -6.42 -19.77
CA VAL A 355 51.06 -5.50 -19.14
C VAL A 355 51.95 -6.25 -18.16
N LEU A 356 51.38 -7.07 -17.29
CA LEU A 356 52.16 -7.87 -16.33
C LEU A 356 53.13 -8.82 -17.06
N TYR A 357 52.64 -9.52 -18.10
CA TYR A 357 53.45 -10.42 -18.91
C TYR A 357 54.64 -9.70 -19.57
N THR A 358 54.40 -8.53 -20.15
CA THR A 358 55.44 -7.70 -20.77
C THR A 358 56.43 -7.15 -19.73
N CYS A 359 55.94 -6.67 -18.58
CA CYS A 359 56.78 -6.23 -17.47
C CYS A 359 57.65 -7.36 -16.90
N MET A 360 57.13 -8.58 -16.75
CA MET A 360 57.89 -9.74 -16.27
C MET A 360 58.96 -10.21 -17.25
N LYS A 361 58.75 -10.04 -18.56
CA LYS A 361 59.73 -10.39 -19.60
C LYS A 361 60.80 -9.32 -19.82
N ALA A 362 60.55 -8.07 -19.42
CA ALA A 362 61.50 -6.99 -19.56
C ALA A 362 62.69 -7.17 -18.59
N LYS A 363 63.90 -7.30 -19.13
CA LYS A 363 65.13 -7.29 -18.31
C LYS A 363 65.42 -5.86 -17.87
N SER A 364 65.34 -5.58 -16.58
CA SER A 364 65.73 -4.28 -16.01
C SER A 364 67.18 -4.34 -15.53
N ASN A 365 68.05 -3.52 -16.11
CA ASN A 365 69.43 -3.35 -15.65
C ASN A 365 69.54 -2.23 -14.58
N LEU A 366 68.42 -1.80 -13.97
CA LEU A 366 68.40 -0.77 -12.93
C LEU A 366 68.71 -1.36 -11.55
N VAL A 367 69.75 -0.85 -10.88
CA VAL A 367 70.18 -1.29 -9.54
C VAL A 367 69.22 -0.79 -8.43
N SER A 368 68.55 0.34 -8.64
CA SER A 368 67.57 0.90 -7.71
C SER A 368 66.49 1.72 -8.42
N ASP A 369 65.40 2.03 -7.73
CA ASP A 369 64.28 2.84 -8.21
C ASP A 369 64.76 4.24 -8.69
N PRO A 370 64.55 4.61 -9.99
CA PRO A 370 65.00 5.87 -10.56
C PRO A 370 64.13 7.08 -10.16
N ALA A 371 63.17 6.92 -9.25
CA ALA A 371 62.21 7.96 -8.90
C ALA A 371 62.76 9.20 -8.16
N THR A 372 64.05 9.27 -7.87
CA THR A 372 64.67 10.42 -7.18
C THR A 372 65.52 11.26 -8.14
N ILE A 373 65.53 12.58 -7.94
CA ILE A 373 66.43 13.47 -8.69
C ILE A 373 67.88 13.11 -8.39
N GLY A 374 68.16 12.70 -7.14
CA GLY A 374 69.46 12.21 -6.71
C GLY A 374 69.95 10.99 -7.51
N PHE A 375 69.08 10.01 -7.78
CA PHE A 375 69.43 8.88 -8.64
C PHE A 375 69.75 9.33 -10.08
N ALA A 376 68.95 10.24 -10.64
CA ALA A 376 69.22 10.80 -11.97
C ALA A 376 70.62 11.46 -12.01
N PHE A 377 70.98 12.24 -10.99
CA PHE A 377 72.32 12.85 -10.89
C PHE A 377 73.44 11.81 -10.77
N ARG A 378 73.26 10.78 -9.93
CA ARG A 378 74.23 9.66 -9.80
C ARG A 378 74.43 8.93 -11.13
N SER A 379 73.36 8.69 -11.88
CA SER A 379 73.43 7.93 -13.14
C SER A 379 74.23 8.63 -14.25
N VAL A 380 74.38 9.95 -14.21
CA VAL A 380 75.09 10.73 -15.25
C VAL A 380 76.46 11.24 -14.76
N ARG A 381 76.75 11.09 -13.46
CA ARG A 381 77.96 11.61 -12.79
C ARG A 381 79.27 11.23 -13.51
N ALA A 382 79.38 10.00 -13.99
CA ALA A 382 80.59 9.49 -14.65
C ALA A 382 80.71 9.89 -16.13
N SER A 383 79.62 10.27 -16.79
CA SER A 383 79.59 10.50 -18.24
C SER A 383 79.75 11.99 -18.59
N ARG A 384 80.99 12.39 -18.92
CA ARG A 384 81.30 13.77 -19.33
C ARG A 384 80.64 14.16 -20.66
N ALA A 385 80.45 13.21 -21.57
CA ALA A 385 79.85 13.45 -22.88
C ALA A 385 78.38 13.90 -22.73
N VAL A 386 77.62 13.20 -21.88
CA VAL A 386 76.22 13.55 -21.58
C VAL A 386 76.10 14.89 -20.87
N LEU A 387 76.93 15.12 -19.84
CA LEU A 387 76.89 16.36 -19.07
C LEU A 387 77.21 17.58 -19.94
N ASN A 388 78.25 17.52 -20.78
CA ASN A 388 78.61 18.63 -21.66
C ASN A 388 77.53 18.90 -22.72
N ARG A 389 76.85 17.86 -23.22
CA ARG A 389 75.78 18.02 -24.20
C ARG A 389 74.52 18.64 -23.61
N LEU A 390 74.09 18.16 -22.44
CA LEU A 390 72.90 18.64 -21.73
C LEU A 390 73.10 19.99 -21.04
N ALA A 391 74.34 20.36 -20.70
CA ALA A 391 74.68 21.67 -20.14
C ALA A 391 74.28 22.84 -21.06
N MET A 392 74.24 22.63 -22.38
CA MET A 392 73.82 23.64 -23.36
C MET A 392 72.31 23.84 -23.44
N GLU A 393 71.50 23.06 -22.71
CA GLU A 393 70.05 23.02 -22.86
C GLU A 393 69.30 23.39 -21.57
N ASP A 394 69.94 24.06 -20.61
CA ASP A 394 69.37 24.41 -19.31
C ASP A 394 68.18 25.41 -19.39
N CYS A 395 68.23 26.34 -20.35
CA CYS A 395 67.18 27.34 -20.61
C CYS A 395 66.20 26.98 -21.74
N SER A 396 66.40 25.84 -22.41
CA SER A 396 65.57 25.37 -23.54
C SER A 396 64.15 24.97 -23.11
N ASP A 397 63.14 25.35 -23.90
CA ASP A 397 61.77 24.88 -23.75
C ASP A 397 61.64 23.40 -24.18
N ASN A 398 60.51 22.75 -23.86
CA ASN A 398 60.38 21.31 -24.13
C ASN A 398 60.44 20.96 -25.63
N GLY A 399 59.94 21.84 -26.49
CA GLY A 399 59.94 21.63 -27.93
C GLY A 399 61.32 21.81 -28.57
N THR A 400 62.10 22.80 -28.11
CA THR A 400 63.48 23.01 -28.53
C THR A 400 64.40 21.91 -28.01
N LEU A 401 64.25 21.49 -26.74
CA LEU A 401 65.00 20.36 -26.18
C LEU A 401 64.77 19.08 -26.98
N GLN A 402 63.52 18.75 -27.29
CA GLN A 402 63.19 17.55 -28.07
C GLN A 402 63.77 17.60 -29.49
N ARG A 403 63.74 18.76 -30.15
CA ARG A 403 64.36 18.94 -31.47
C ARG A 403 65.89 18.87 -31.40
N ASN A 404 66.48 19.45 -30.36
CA ASN A 404 67.94 19.52 -30.20
C ASN A 404 68.55 18.16 -29.88
N LEU A 405 67.79 17.28 -29.22
CA LEU A 405 68.18 15.89 -28.93
C LEU A 405 67.61 14.88 -29.95
N ALA A 406 66.89 15.35 -30.97
CA ALA A 406 66.29 14.45 -31.97
C ALA A 406 67.38 13.74 -32.78
N GLY A 407 67.42 12.41 -32.68
CA GLY A 407 68.41 11.57 -33.36
C GLY A 407 69.56 11.09 -32.48
N GLU A 408 69.71 11.62 -31.27
CA GLU A 408 70.67 11.12 -30.28
C GLU A 408 70.05 9.94 -29.50
N GLN A 409 70.77 8.81 -29.37
CA GLN A 409 70.33 7.66 -28.59
C GLN A 409 71.12 7.57 -27.27
N PHE A 410 70.40 7.53 -26.16
CA PHE A 410 70.96 7.38 -24.81
C PHE A 410 70.76 5.93 -24.35
N PHE A 411 71.80 5.29 -23.84
CA PHE A 411 71.74 3.94 -23.29
C PHE A 411 72.25 3.93 -21.84
N LEU A 412 71.77 2.96 -21.06
CA LEU A 412 72.18 2.78 -19.67
C LEU A 412 73.07 1.53 -19.59
N GLU A 413 74.34 1.70 -19.24
CA GLU A 413 75.31 0.62 -19.07
C GLU A 413 75.61 0.39 -17.59
N GLN A 414 75.91 -0.86 -17.23
CA GLN A 414 76.30 -1.21 -15.87
C GLN A 414 77.82 -1.01 -15.72
N GLY A 415 78.22 0.12 -15.14
CA GLY A 415 79.63 0.45 -14.87
C GLY A 415 80.15 -0.16 -13.58
N THR A 416 81.48 -0.03 -13.35
CA THR A 416 82.19 -0.56 -12.17
C THR A 416 81.81 0.10 -10.84
N THR A 417 81.17 1.28 -10.87
CA THR A 417 80.74 2.06 -9.69
C THR A 417 79.21 2.21 -9.61
N GLY A 418 78.46 1.51 -10.47
CA GLY A 418 77.00 1.59 -10.58
C GLY A 418 76.55 1.81 -12.03
N ASN A 419 75.25 2.05 -12.22
CA ASN A 419 74.68 2.30 -13.55
C ASN A 419 75.06 3.68 -14.08
N VAL A 420 75.60 3.73 -15.30
CA VAL A 420 76.02 4.96 -15.98
C VAL A 420 75.20 5.15 -17.24
N LEU A 421 74.63 6.34 -17.42
CA LEU A 421 73.97 6.76 -18.65
C LEU A 421 75.04 7.25 -19.64
N GLU A 422 75.09 6.65 -20.82
CA GLU A 422 75.98 7.03 -21.92
C GLU A 422 75.19 7.37 -23.19
N ILE A 423 75.86 8.00 -24.16
CA ILE A 423 75.29 8.38 -25.46
C ILE A 423 75.96 7.55 -26.55
N GLU A 424 75.16 6.92 -27.41
CA GLU A 424 75.65 6.30 -28.64
C GLU A 424 75.86 7.39 -29.68
N SER A 425 77.10 7.87 -29.79
CA SER A 425 77.47 8.92 -30.74
C SER A 425 77.49 8.38 -32.16
N LYS A 426 76.45 8.71 -32.95
CA LYS A 426 76.57 8.89 -34.41
C LYS A 426 76.07 10.28 -34.79
N ALA A 427 76.93 11.28 -34.66
CA ALA A 427 76.78 12.54 -35.37
C ALA A 427 78.13 12.96 -35.93
N ASP A 428 78.24 12.84 -37.25
CA ASP A 428 79.29 13.43 -38.07
C ASP A 428 78.98 14.93 -38.24
N ASP A 429 79.99 15.75 -37.97
CA ASP A 429 80.28 17.14 -38.28
C ASP A 429 79.17 18.23 -38.41
N GLY A 430 79.44 19.36 -37.75
CA GLY A 430 79.17 20.68 -38.32
C GLY A 430 78.07 21.55 -37.70
N VAL A 431 77.98 21.67 -36.37
CA VAL A 431 77.18 22.75 -35.74
C VAL A 431 78.11 23.70 -34.99
N ASN A 432 78.20 24.95 -35.45
CA ASN A 432 78.93 26.04 -34.81
C ASN A 432 78.49 26.19 -33.33
N MET A 433 79.29 25.65 -32.41
CA MET A 433 79.05 25.74 -30.95
C MET A 433 79.12 27.18 -30.42
N ALA A 434 79.68 28.12 -31.18
CA ALA A 434 79.85 29.51 -30.75
C ALA A 434 78.55 30.34 -30.78
N ASP A 435 77.60 30.03 -31.68
CA ASP A 435 76.35 30.81 -31.84
C ASP A 435 75.21 30.35 -30.92
N ARG A 436 75.33 29.16 -30.29
CA ARG A 436 74.32 28.60 -29.37
C ARG A 436 74.42 29.11 -27.93
N ARG A 437 75.47 29.85 -27.57
CA ARG A 437 75.64 30.47 -26.25
C ARG A 437 74.78 31.74 -26.14
N GLN A 438 73.46 31.60 -26.10
CA GLN A 438 72.55 32.72 -25.91
C GLN A 438 72.24 32.98 -24.43
N ASN A 439 72.04 34.26 -24.12
CA ASN A 439 71.68 34.85 -22.84
C ASN A 439 70.74 33.99 -21.96
N VAL A 440 70.95 34.06 -20.64
CA VAL A 440 70.17 33.43 -19.54
C VAL A 440 68.72 33.98 -19.45
N GLN A 441 67.99 33.99 -20.56
CA GLN A 441 66.65 34.55 -20.69
C GLN A 441 65.72 33.49 -21.28
N TYR A 442 64.74 33.05 -20.48
CA TYR A 442 63.71 32.09 -20.86
C TYR A 442 62.32 32.64 -20.50
N ASP A 443 61.29 32.10 -21.13
CA ASP A 443 59.89 32.34 -20.76
C ASP A 443 59.40 31.19 -19.87
N PRO A 444 58.95 31.45 -18.64
CA PRO A 444 58.60 30.39 -17.72
C PRO A 444 57.28 29.72 -18.12
N VAL A 445 57.23 28.39 -18.01
CA VAL A 445 56.10 27.56 -18.45
C VAL A 445 55.29 27.06 -17.26
N ARG A 446 53.96 27.01 -17.39
CA ARG A 446 53.04 26.33 -16.47
C ARG A 446 52.36 25.14 -17.15
N PRO A 447 51.99 24.08 -16.39
CA PRO A 447 51.08 23.05 -16.89
C PRO A 447 49.75 23.69 -17.35
N LYS A 448 49.16 23.16 -18.42
CA LYS A 448 47.89 23.67 -18.96
C LYS A 448 46.72 23.41 -17.99
N GLU A 449 46.80 22.31 -17.26
CA GLU A 449 45.83 21.82 -16.28
C GLU A 449 45.81 22.71 -15.02
N SER A 450 46.95 23.31 -14.69
CA SER A 450 47.13 24.17 -13.53
C SER A 450 46.95 25.67 -13.87
N HIS A 451 46.30 25.98 -14.99
CA HIS A 451 45.97 27.36 -15.36
C HIS A 451 44.84 27.88 -14.45
N PRO A 452 44.84 29.14 -14.01
CA PRO A 452 43.79 29.67 -13.12
C PRO A 452 42.39 29.58 -13.73
N LEU A 453 42.25 29.74 -15.06
CA LEU A 453 40.95 29.59 -15.74
C LEU A 453 40.39 28.16 -15.66
N THR A 454 41.22 27.13 -15.82
CA THR A 454 40.77 25.73 -15.73
C THR A 454 40.40 25.38 -14.29
N GLY A 455 41.17 25.89 -13.31
CA GLY A 455 40.85 25.77 -11.89
C GLY A 455 39.53 26.44 -11.50
N CYS A 456 39.30 27.68 -11.94
CA CYS A 456 38.04 28.39 -11.68
C CYS A 456 36.84 27.65 -12.28
N LEU A 457 36.97 27.14 -13.51
CA LEU A 457 35.90 26.37 -14.16
C LEU A 457 35.59 25.08 -13.39
N LEU A 458 36.61 24.34 -12.96
CA LEU A 458 36.42 23.13 -12.18
C LEU A 458 35.78 23.39 -10.82
N ILE A 459 36.26 24.40 -10.08
CA ILE A 459 35.67 24.80 -8.79
C ILE A 459 34.21 25.21 -8.97
N ALA A 460 33.89 25.95 -10.04
CA ALA A 460 32.51 26.33 -10.34
C ALA A 460 31.62 25.09 -10.61
N VAL A 461 32.12 24.09 -11.34
CA VAL A 461 31.39 22.83 -11.59
C VAL A 461 31.15 22.05 -10.28
N LEU A 462 32.15 21.94 -9.41
CA LEU A 462 32.00 21.24 -8.13
C LEU A 462 30.99 21.92 -7.20
N LEU A 463 31.06 23.26 -7.11
CA LEU A 463 30.10 24.05 -6.33
C LEU A 463 28.69 23.99 -6.93
N ALA A 464 28.56 23.99 -8.26
CA ALA A 464 27.28 23.80 -8.93
C ALA A 464 26.69 22.42 -8.62
N GLY A 465 27.49 21.35 -8.66
CA GLY A 465 27.06 20.00 -8.29
C GLY A 465 26.56 19.92 -6.84
N ALA A 466 27.29 20.49 -5.89
CA ALA A 466 26.86 20.58 -4.49
C ALA A 466 25.56 21.40 -4.36
N GLY A 467 25.45 22.52 -5.09
CA GLY A 467 24.24 23.34 -5.14
C GLY A 467 23.01 22.60 -5.67
N VAL A 468 23.18 21.77 -6.72
CA VAL A 468 22.10 20.94 -7.28
C VAL A 468 21.62 19.89 -6.28
N LEU A 469 22.54 19.21 -5.58
CA LEU A 469 22.18 18.24 -4.54
C LEU A 469 21.41 18.91 -3.37
N ILE A 470 21.88 20.08 -2.92
CA ILE A 470 21.20 20.85 -1.87
C ILE A 470 19.79 21.29 -2.35
N TYR A 471 19.67 21.71 -3.60
CA TYR A 471 18.39 22.06 -4.20
C TYR A 471 17.44 20.86 -4.25
N PHE A 472 17.91 19.69 -4.68
CA PHE A 472 17.10 18.47 -4.70
C PHE A 472 16.67 18.04 -3.29
N LYS A 473 17.55 18.08 -2.29
CA LYS A 473 17.16 17.77 -0.91
C LYS A 473 16.10 18.73 -0.38
N LYS A 474 16.21 20.02 -0.71
CA LYS A 474 15.19 21.01 -0.37
C LYS A 474 13.85 20.75 -1.08
N MET A 475 13.89 20.32 -2.33
CA MET A 475 12.70 20.01 -3.10
C MET A 475 12.02 18.70 -2.64
N GLU A 476 12.80 17.68 -2.29
CA GLU A 476 12.33 16.44 -1.66
C GLU A 476 11.51 16.74 -0.40
N LEU A 477 12.04 17.57 0.51
CA LEU A 477 11.35 17.96 1.74
C LEU A 477 10.06 18.74 1.48
N LYS A 478 10.02 19.53 0.38
CA LYS A 478 8.84 20.33 0.02
C LYS A 478 7.74 19.49 -0.65
N LEU A 479 8.11 18.52 -1.47
CA LEU A 479 7.19 17.71 -2.28
C LEU A 479 6.88 16.33 -1.68
N GLN A 480 7.42 16.01 -0.50
CA GLN A 480 7.36 14.67 0.11
C GLN A 480 7.90 13.59 -0.84
N GLY A 481 9.06 13.87 -1.43
CA GLY A 481 9.69 13.05 -2.46
C GLY A 481 9.57 13.65 -3.86
N LEU A 482 10.61 13.46 -4.68
CA LEU A 482 10.68 14.00 -6.03
C LEU A 482 9.80 13.17 -6.98
N PRO A 483 9.03 13.81 -7.89
CA PRO A 483 8.25 13.11 -8.89
C PRO A 483 9.16 12.38 -9.88
N ARG A 484 8.74 11.21 -10.34
CA ARG A 484 9.47 10.45 -11.36
C ARG A 484 9.37 11.14 -12.72
N PRO A 485 10.50 11.36 -13.42
CA PRO A 485 10.49 11.97 -14.75
C PRO A 485 10.03 11.01 -15.87
N SER A 486 10.10 9.70 -15.65
CA SER A 486 9.66 8.67 -16.61
C SER A 486 9.31 7.37 -15.89
N GLU A 487 8.46 6.54 -16.51
CA GLU A 487 8.17 5.17 -16.06
C GLU A 487 9.18 4.14 -16.64
N ASN A 488 9.99 4.55 -17.62
CA ASN A 488 10.98 3.67 -18.23
C ASN A 488 12.19 3.46 -17.31
N PHE A 489 12.36 2.21 -16.86
CA PHE A 489 13.43 1.80 -15.93
C PHE A 489 14.83 2.21 -16.39
N GLU A 490 15.17 1.97 -17.66
CA GLU A 490 16.52 2.24 -18.17
C GLU A 490 16.84 3.74 -18.19
N VAL A 491 15.85 4.58 -18.48
CA VAL A 491 16.00 6.05 -18.46
C VAL A 491 16.22 6.55 -17.04
N LEU A 492 15.47 5.97 -16.10
CA LEU A 492 15.55 6.33 -14.69
C LEU A 492 16.90 5.91 -14.07
N GLN A 493 17.38 4.70 -14.38
CA GLN A 493 18.72 4.24 -14.00
C GLN A 493 19.85 5.11 -14.55
N LEU A 494 19.71 5.56 -15.80
CA LEU A 494 20.66 6.48 -16.42
C LEU A 494 20.72 7.79 -15.64
N LEU A 495 19.57 8.35 -15.29
CA LEU A 495 19.47 9.64 -14.62
C LEU A 495 19.90 9.60 -13.15
N GLU A 496 19.47 8.57 -12.42
CA GLU A 496 19.65 8.47 -10.97
C GLU A 496 21.04 7.94 -10.59
N ASN A 497 21.59 6.98 -11.33
CA ASN A 497 22.83 6.30 -10.92
C ASN A 497 23.98 6.53 -11.89
N TYR A 498 23.78 6.33 -13.19
CA TYR A 498 24.89 6.34 -14.14
C TYR A 498 25.42 7.73 -14.46
N ILE A 499 24.58 8.75 -14.63
CA ILE A 499 25.03 10.13 -14.89
C ILE A 499 25.85 10.68 -13.70
N PRO A 500 25.38 10.59 -12.44
CA PRO A 500 26.19 11.00 -11.28
C PRO A 500 27.53 10.27 -11.19
N THR A 501 27.52 8.95 -11.38
CA THR A 501 28.73 8.11 -11.38
C THR A 501 29.67 8.48 -12.54
N ALA A 502 29.14 8.77 -13.73
CA ALA A 502 29.93 9.19 -14.88
C ALA A 502 30.64 10.53 -14.63
N LEU A 503 29.95 11.50 -14.02
CA LEU A 503 30.53 12.80 -13.70
C LEU A 503 31.67 12.69 -12.67
N THR A 504 31.55 11.84 -11.66
CA THR A 504 32.62 11.62 -10.66
C THR A 504 33.78 10.80 -11.22
N THR A 505 33.50 9.80 -12.04
CA THR A 505 34.55 9.01 -12.70
C THR A 505 35.36 9.83 -13.71
N LEU A 506 34.79 10.89 -14.30
CA LEU A 506 35.54 11.86 -15.11
C LEU A 506 36.40 12.81 -14.25
N LEU A 507 36.01 13.08 -13.00
CA LEU A 507 36.75 13.94 -12.08
C LEU A 507 38.02 13.27 -11.55
N ASP A 508 37.97 11.96 -11.28
CA ASP A 508 39.11 11.18 -10.74
C ASP A 508 40.40 11.29 -11.57
N PRO A 509 40.43 10.99 -12.88
CA PRO A 509 41.66 11.07 -13.68
C PRO A 509 42.22 12.50 -13.73
N PHE A 510 41.37 13.52 -13.69
CA PHE A 510 41.81 14.90 -13.64
C PHE A 510 42.51 15.22 -12.32
N LEU A 511 41.93 14.81 -11.17
CA LEU A 511 42.53 15.03 -9.86
C LEU A 511 43.81 14.20 -9.66
N VAL A 512 43.86 12.98 -10.19
CA VAL A 512 45.07 12.15 -10.20
C VAL A 512 46.16 12.80 -11.04
N LEU A 513 45.84 13.32 -12.23
CA LEU A 513 46.77 14.05 -13.08
C LEU A 513 47.29 15.32 -12.40
N LEU A 514 46.40 16.10 -11.79
CA LEU A 514 46.76 17.29 -11.03
C LEU A 514 47.70 16.93 -9.88
N THR A 515 47.35 15.92 -9.07
CA THR A 515 48.17 15.45 -7.95
C THR A 515 49.54 14.96 -8.45
N ARG A 516 49.60 14.25 -9.59
CA ARG A 516 50.87 13.85 -10.23
C ARG A 516 51.72 15.05 -10.61
N LEU A 517 51.14 16.09 -11.20
CA LEU A 517 51.85 17.33 -11.54
C LEU A 517 52.39 18.01 -10.28
N PHE A 518 51.62 18.05 -9.19
CA PHE A 518 52.09 18.57 -7.90
C PHE A 518 53.20 17.71 -7.28
N CYS A 519 53.13 16.38 -7.34
CA CYS A 519 54.22 15.48 -6.91
C CYS A 519 55.53 15.78 -7.66
N MET A 520 55.46 16.07 -8.97
CA MET A 520 56.64 16.40 -9.78
C MET A 520 57.19 17.81 -9.49
N LEU A 521 56.32 18.79 -9.21
CA LEU A 521 56.73 20.17 -8.98
C LEU A 521 57.14 20.46 -7.53
N GLN A 522 56.67 19.67 -6.55
CA GLN A 522 56.92 19.93 -5.13
C GLN A 522 58.42 20.00 -4.77
N PRO A 523 59.31 19.09 -5.23
CA PRO A 523 60.74 19.18 -4.93
C PRO A 523 61.38 20.47 -5.47
N PHE A 524 60.97 20.92 -6.65
CA PHE A 524 61.45 22.17 -7.26
C PHE A 524 60.91 23.41 -6.55
N ASN A 525 59.66 23.36 -6.05
CA ASN A 525 59.09 24.44 -5.25
C ASN A 525 59.81 24.62 -3.92
N ILE A 526 60.28 23.52 -3.32
CA ILE A 526 61.11 23.55 -2.11
C ILE A 526 62.51 24.10 -2.46
N LEU A 527 63.17 23.58 -3.51
CA LEU A 527 64.48 24.06 -3.99
C LEU A 527 64.47 25.57 -4.36
N ARG A 528 63.35 26.10 -4.85
CA ARG A 528 63.17 27.53 -5.13
C ARG A 528 63.24 28.40 -3.85
N LYS A 529 62.79 27.89 -2.71
CA LYS A 529 62.85 28.61 -1.41
C LYS A 529 64.28 28.69 -0.87
N GLY A 530 65.17 27.82 -1.36
CA GLY A 530 66.62 27.82 -1.10
C GLY A 530 67.05 27.12 0.18
N LYS A 531 68.36 26.84 0.32
CA LYS A 531 68.99 26.22 1.50
C LYS A 531 68.37 24.89 1.93
N CYS A 532 68.11 24.00 0.98
CA CYS A 532 67.36 22.77 1.24
C CYS A 532 68.27 21.55 1.46
N ASN A 533 67.91 20.70 2.44
CA ASN A 533 68.57 19.41 2.71
C ASN A 533 68.20 18.38 1.62
N PRO A 534 69.17 17.61 1.06
CA PRO A 534 68.93 16.55 0.06
C PRO A 534 67.84 15.55 0.40
N GLN A 535 67.69 15.19 1.68
CA GLN A 535 66.70 14.19 2.11
C GLN A 535 65.25 14.65 1.84
N HIS A 536 65.02 15.96 1.82
CA HIS A 536 63.69 16.57 1.61
C HIS A 536 63.47 17.11 0.19
N THR A 537 64.45 16.99 -0.71
CA THR A 537 64.36 17.45 -2.11
C THR A 537 64.84 16.39 -3.08
N LEU A 538 66.15 16.15 -3.14
CA LEU A 538 66.80 15.30 -4.15
C LEU A 538 66.50 13.80 -3.96
N GLU A 539 66.37 13.34 -2.72
CA GLU A 539 66.06 11.94 -2.38
C GLU A 539 64.55 11.66 -2.19
N THR A 540 63.69 12.66 -2.44
CA THR A 540 62.24 12.48 -2.29
C THR A 540 61.67 11.55 -3.36
N LYS A 541 60.92 10.53 -2.93
CA LYS A 541 60.34 9.48 -3.80
C LYS A 541 58.88 9.75 -4.14
N TYR A 542 58.51 10.99 -4.47
CA TYR A 542 57.12 11.36 -4.77
C TYR A 542 56.60 10.86 -6.12
N THR A 543 57.49 10.48 -7.04
CA THR A 543 57.13 9.97 -8.38
C THR A 543 57.17 8.44 -8.48
N SER A 544 57.64 7.75 -7.43
CA SER A 544 57.78 6.27 -7.40
C SER A 544 56.46 5.51 -7.23
N LEU A 545 55.46 6.15 -6.62
CA LEU A 545 54.17 5.55 -6.32
C LEU A 545 53.06 6.30 -7.06
N PRO A 546 51.95 5.62 -7.37
CA PRO A 546 50.71 6.29 -7.78
C PRO A 546 50.39 7.44 -6.82
N PRO A 547 49.95 8.62 -7.31
CA PRO A 547 49.79 9.83 -6.49
C PRO A 547 48.93 9.62 -5.24
N GLN A 548 47.92 8.75 -5.31
CA GLN A 548 47.05 8.38 -4.19
C GLN A 548 47.81 7.72 -3.02
N LEU A 549 48.85 6.93 -3.31
CA LEU A 549 49.65 6.19 -2.31
C LEU A 549 50.80 7.02 -1.72
N VAL A 550 51.04 8.24 -2.23
CA VAL A 550 52.08 9.15 -1.73
C VAL A 550 51.65 9.87 -0.45
N LEU A 551 50.38 9.79 -0.06
CA LEU A 551 49.78 10.47 1.11
C LEU A 551 50.65 10.37 2.37
N TRP A 552 50.97 9.15 2.80
CA TRP A 552 51.73 8.94 4.05
C TRP A 552 53.14 9.54 3.99
N ARG A 553 53.77 9.49 2.81
CA ARG A 553 55.09 10.08 2.59
C ARG A 553 55.04 11.61 2.65
N ALA A 554 54.01 12.22 2.05
CA ALA A 554 53.79 13.67 2.07
C ALA A 554 53.45 14.21 3.49
N VAL A 555 52.71 13.44 4.29
CA VAL A 555 52.44 13.78 5.70
C VAL A 555 53.74 13.77 6.51
N ARG A 556 54.55 12.70 6.36
CA ARG A 556 55.81 12.54 7.10
C ARG A 556 56.83 13.63 6.76
N SER A 557 56.83 14.12 5.52
CA SER A 557 57.69 15.22 5.06
C SER A 557 57.14 16.62 5.33
N ARG A 558 55.95 16.74 5.96
CA ARG A 558 55.24 17.99 6.28
C ARG A 558 54.77 18.80 5.07
N ASP A 559 54.53 18.14 3.94
CA ASP A 559 53.95 18.75 2.73
C ASP A 559 52.41 18.69 2.77
N PHE A 560 51.79 19.54 3.59
CA PHE A 560 50.34 19.49 3.85
C PHE A 560 49.47 19.69 2.59
N LEU A 561 49.85 20.58 1.68
CA LEU A 561 49.08 20.80 0.44
C LEU A 561 49.04 19.52 -0.42
N LEU A 562 50.20 18.89 -0.59
CA LEU A 562 50.32 17.64 -1.33
C LEU A 562 49.54 16.52 -0.63
N SER A 563 49.65 16.43 0.70
CA SER A 563 48.86 15.50 1.49
C SER A 563 47.35 15.68 1.29
N THR A 564 46.84 16.92 1.28
CA THR A 564 45.41 17.15 1.05
C THR A 564 44.96 16.80 -0.36
N LEU A 565 45.79 17.04 -1.38
CA LEU A 565 45.49 16.62 -2.76
C LEU A 565 45.47 15.10 -2.90
N CYS A 566 46.41 14.39 -2.29
CA CYS A 566 46.42 12.93 -2.26
C CYS A 566 45.19 12.36 -1.55
N LEU A 567 44.77 12.97 -0.42
CA LEU A 567 43.57 12.56 0.30
C LEU A 567 42.30 12.78 -0.53
N MET A 568 42.20 13.92 -1.22
CA MET A 568 41.07 14.22 -2.10
C MET A 568 40.97 13.25 -3.27
N ALA A 569 42.09 12.88 -3.90
CA ALA A 569 42.12 11.87 -4.95
C ALA A 569 41.63 10.48 -4.46
N LEU A 570 41.82 10.15 -3.18
CA LEU A 570 41.25 8.93 -2.58
C LEU A 570 39.74 9.08 -2.33
N LEU A 571 39.31 10.21 -1.77
CA LEU A 571 37.91 10.48 -1.43
C LEU A 571 36.99 10.56 -2.65
N VAL A 572 37.52 10.84 -3.85
CA VAL A 572 36.72 10.86 -5.09
C VAL A 572 36.16 9.48 -5.45
N ASN A 573 36.85 8.39 -5.07
CA ASN A 573 36.31 7.04 -5.20
C ASN A 573 35.11 6.83 -4.27
N VAL A 574 35.21 7.31 -3.02
CA VAL A 574 34.09 7.28 -2.06
C VAL A 574 32.93 8.14 -2.56
N LEU A 575 33.22 9.32 -3.11
CA LEU A 575 32.23 10.20 -3.72
C LEU A 575 31.50 9.52 -4.88
N THR A 576 32.19 8.72 -5.69
CA THR A 576 31.59 7.97 -6.79
C THR A 576 30.56 6.96 -6.29
N VAL A 577 30.87 6.24 -5.21
CA VAL A 577 29.93 5.31 -4.58
C VAL A 577 28.76 6.04 -3.93
N ALA A 578 29.03 7.15 -3.22
CA ALA A 578 28.00 7.93 -2.55
C ALA A 578 27.02 8.55 -3.55
N LEU A 579 27.50 9.19 -4.62
CA LEU A 579 26.65 9.79 -5.67
C LEU A 579 25.85 8.73 -6.44
N GLY A 580 26.44 7.57 -6.70
CA GLY A 580 25.77 6.45 -7.38
C GLY A 580 24.72 5.72 -6.53
N GLY A 581 24.63 6.03 -5.23
CA GLY A 581 23.60 5.50 -4.31
C GLY A 581 22.79 6.59 -3.62
N THR A 582 22.83 7.84 -4.12
CA THR A 582 22.15 8.96 -3.46
C THR A 582 20.64 8.91 -3.67
N PHE A 583 20.14 8.46 -4.82
CA PHE A 583 18.71 8.47 -5.14
C PHE A 583 18.07 7.10 -4.89
N ASN A 584 17.01 7.08 -4.07
CA ASN A 584 16.25 5.88 -3.71
C ASN A 584 14.76 6.07 -4.01
N GLU A 585 14.09 5.01 -4.46
CA GLU A 585 12.66 5.02 -4.76
C GLU A 585 11.84 4.36 -3.63
N LEU A 586 10.78 5.03 -3.16
CA LEU A 586 9.86 4.49 -2.14
C LEU A 586 8.39 4.82 -2.47
N PRO A 587 7.44 3.91 -2.19
CA PRO A 587 6.01 4.21 -2.27
C PRO A 587 5.61 5.10 -1.10
N VAL A 588 4.86 6.16 -1.39
CA VAL A 588 4.34 7.07 -0.38
C VAL A 588 2.89 7.40 -0.71
N GLN A 589 2.04 7.39 0.31
CA GLN A 589 0.66 7.86 0.20
C GLN A 589 0.66 9.38 0.17
N LEU A 590 0.31 9.95 -0.98
CA LEU A 590 0.19 11.39 -1.17
C LEU A 590 -1.26 11.80 -1.08
N GLN A 591 -1.47 12.98 -0.50
CA GLN A 591 -2.78 13.58 -0.29
C GLN A 591 -2.99 14.69 -1.30
N TYR A 592 -3.92 14.48 -2.22
CA TYR A 592 -4.29 15.49 -3.21
C TYR A 592 -5.61 16.14 -2.80
N PRO A 593 -5.67 17.48 -2.72
CA PRO A 593 -6.94 18.15 -2.46
C PRO A 593 -7.90 17.86 -3.62
N THR A 594 -9.08 17.41 -3.28
CA THR A 594 -10.18 17.17 -4.21
C THR A 594 -11.43 17.87 -3.71
N THR A 595 -12.39 18.04 -4.61
CA THR A 595 -13.71 18.57 -4.28
C THR A 595 -14.72 17.45 -4.38
N PHE A 596 -15.58 17.36 -3.37
CA PHE A 596 -16.76 16.51 -3.36
C PHE A 596 -18.00 17.38 -3.47
N ALA A 597 -19.10 16.88 -4.01
CA ALA A 597 -20.40 17.53 -3.89
C ALA A 597 -21.19 16.85 -2.78
N GLU A 598 -21.79 17.63 -1.89
CA GLU A 598 -22.73 17.09 -0.90
C GLU A 598 -23.87 16.36 -1.62
N ALA A 599 -24.16 15.11 -1.23
CA ALA A 599 -25.27 14.35 -1.82
C ALA A 599 -26.55 14.44 -0.98
N ARG A 600 -26.43 14.69 0.33
CA ARG A 600 -27.54 14.83 1.28
C ARG A 600 -27.24 15.92 2.30
N THR A 601 -28.23 16.74 2.64
CA THR A 601 -28.13 17.77 3.67
C THR A 601 -28.53 17.25 5.04
N THR A 602 -28.39 18.07 6.09
CA THR A 602 -28.91 17.74 7.43
C THR A 602 -30.41 17.95 7.59
N THR A 603 -31.08 18.51 6.58
CA THR A 603 -32.53 18.76 6.62
C THR A 603 -33.28 17.47 6.29
N LEU A 604 -34.33 17.18 7.07
CA LEU A 604 -35.15 15.98 6.88
C LEU A 604 -36.24 16.27 5.84
N SER A 605 -36.33 15.43 4.82
CA SER A 605 -37.40 15.49 3.80
C SER A 605 -38.71 14.94 4.34
N ARG A 606 -38.63 13.96 5.25
CA ARG A 606 -39.76 13.28 5.88
C ARG A 606 -39.52 13.11 7.38
N ASP A 607 -40.59 12.95 8.13
CA ASP A 607 -40.56 12.88 9.60
C ASP A 607 -40.45 11.44 10.15
N THR A 608 -40.36 10.45 9.27
CA THR A 608 -40.41 9.02 9.61
C THR A 608 -39.33 8.23 8.87
N LEU A 609 -38.60 7.37 9.59
CA LEU A 609 -37.61 6.41 9.06
C LEU A 609 -38.22 5.49 8.00
N LEU A 610 -39.39 4.92 8.29
CA LEU A 610 -40.13 3.99 7.44
C LEU A 610 -41.57 4.47 7.26
N ASP A 611 -42.20 4.09 6.15
CA ASP A 611 -43.64 4.34 5.94
C ASP A 611 -44.45 3.60 7.02
N THR A 612 -45.31 4.34 7.72
CA THR A 612 -46.11 3.79 8.82
C THR A 612 -47.12 2.75 8.35
N THR A 613 -47.61 2.84 7.11
CA THR A 613 -48.54 1.87 6.51
C THR A 613 -47.86 0.52 6.31
N TYR A 614 -46.56 0.58 6.04
CA TYR A 614 -45.71 -0.57 5.80
C TYR A 614 -45.38 -1.32 7.11
N MET A 615 -45.03 -0.60 8.18
CA MET A 615 -44.73 -1.18 9.50
C MET A 615 -45.91 -1.94 10.15
N ILE A 616 -47.15 -1.64 9.76
CA ILE A 616 -48.35 -2.31 10.32
C ILE A 616 -48.60 -3.66 9.64
N ARG A 617 -48.12 -3.87 8.40
CA ARG A 617 -48.46 -5.06 7.60
C ARG A 617 -47.31 -6.03 7.37
N TYR A 618 -46.06 -5.57 7.36
CA TYR A 618 -44.91 -6.41 7.03
C TYR A 618 -43.77 -6.27 8.03
N VAL A 619 -42.98 -7.34 8.10
CA VAL A 619 -41.81 -7.43 8.95
C VAL A 619 -40.62 -6.80 8.23
N TYR A 620 -39.96 -5.85 8.87
CA TYR A 620 -38.75 -5.22 8.35
C TYR A 620 -37.53 -5.83 9.03
N HIS A 621 -36.64 -6.47 8.24
CA HIS A 621 -35.47 -7.19 8.74
C HIS A 621 -34.13 -6.79 8.10
N ASP A 622 -34.09 -5.72 7.29
CA ASP A 622 -32.85 -5.30 6.61
C ASP A 622 -31.70 -5.06 7.61
N HIS A 623 -31.99 -4.46 8.76
CA HIS A 623 -31.00 -4.21 9.82
C HIS A 623 -30.47 -5.49 10.43
N TYR A 624 -31.33 -6.49 10.62
CA TYR A 624 -30.93 -7.81 11.08
C TYR A 624 -30.08 -8.52 10.02
N TYR A 625 -30.49 -8.51 8.74
CA TYR A 625 -29.75 -9.19 7.67
C TYR A 625 -28.34 -8.61 7.52
N ALA A 626 -28.18 -7.29 7.42
CA ALA A 626 -26.85 -6.65 7.33
C ALA A 626 -25.99 -6.87 8.58
N ALA A 627 -26.58 -6.83 9.78
CA ALA A 627 -25.84 -7.08 11.01
C ALA A 627 -25.42 -8.55 11.13
N SER A 628 -26.29 -9.49 10.75
CA SER A 628 -26.03 -10.93 10.82
C SER A 628 -24.83 -11.32 9.97
N THR A 629 -24.78 -10.86 8.71
CA THR A 629 -23.69 -11.15 7.77
C THR A 629 -22.38 -10.49 8.17
N ASN A 630 -22.45 -9.25 8.69
CA ASN A 630 -21.27 -8.53 9.18
C ASN A 630 -20.69 -9.18 10.45
N ILE A 631 -21.52 -9.69 11.35
CA ILE A 631 -21.05 -10.37 12.58
C ILE A 631 -20.56 -11.80 12.26
N SER A 632 -21.26 -12.55 11.38
CA SER A 632 -20.94 -13.95 11.11
C SER A 632 -19.79 -14.13 10.11
N HIS A 633 -19.74 -13.34 9.04
CA HIS A 633 -18.81 -13.50 7.92
C HIS A 633 -17.83 -12.32 7.77
N ASN A 634 -17.84 -11.35 8.69
CA ASN A 634 -16.99 -10.15 8.65
C ASN A 634 -17.08 -9.39 7.30
N THR A 635 -18.26 -9.39 6.67
CA THR A 635 -18.52 -8.66 5.43
C THR A 635 -18.54 -7.16 5.66
N THR A 636 -18.46 -6.34 4.60
CA THR A 636 -18.61 -4.88 4.76
C THR A 636 -20.03 -4.53 5.21
N LEU A 637 -20.16 -3.50 6.05
CA LEU A 637 -21.47 -2.85 6.28
C LEU A 637 -21.88 -2.07 5.01
N PRO A 638 -23.18 -1.72 4.87
CA PRO A 638 -23.64 -0.92 3.74
C PRO A 638 -22.86 0.41 3.59
N PRO A 639 -22.82 1.01 2.38
CA PRO A 639 -22.17 2.28 2.15
C PRO A 639 -22.61 3.36 3.14
N TRP A 640 -21.66 4.20 3.55
CA TRP A 640 -21.82 5.29 4.52
C TRP A 640 -22.23 4.85 5.93
N VAL A 641 -22.17 3.55 6.23
CA VAL A 641 -22.46 3.00 7.56
C VAL A 641 -21.20 2.44 8.20
N SER A 642 -21.00 2.80 9.46
CA SER A 642 -20.04 2.16 10.36
C SER A 642 -20.78 1.41 11.46
N THR A 643 -20.04 0.73 12.35
CA THR A 643 -20.61 0.00 13.48
C THR A 643 -21.35 0.88 14.49
N LYS A 644 -21.14 2.20 14.48
CA LYS A 644 -21.71 3.14 15.47
C LYS A 644 -22.44 4.33 14.85
N TYR A 645 -22.08 4.71 13.63
CA TYR A 645 -22.55 5.94 13.00
C TYR A 645 -22.87 5.72 11.52
N THR A 646 -23.86 6.45 11.05
CA THR A 646 -24.16 6.67 9.64
C THR A 646 -23.63 8.04 9.23
N PHE A 647 -22.95 8.14 8.10
CA PHE A 647 -22.42 9.39 7.57
C PHE A 647 -23.28 9.90 6.42
N LEU A 648 -23.39 11.23 6.27
CA LEU A 648 -24.05 11.80 5.10
C LEU A 648 -23.17 11.58 3.86
N PRO A 649 -23.73 11.05 2.76
CA PRO A 649 -22.98 10.71 1.56
C PRO A 649 -22.49 11.94 0.79
N VAL A 650 -21.42 11.73 0.04
CA VAL A 650 -20.87 12.73 -0.89
C VAL A 650 -20.64 12.12 -2.28
N ASN A 651 -20.84 12.94 -3.30
CA ASN A 651 -20.58 12.59 -4.68
C ASN A 651 -19.18 13.06 -5.10
N ILE A 652 -18.44 12.19 -5.78
CA ILE A 652 -17.09 12.49 -6.27
C ILE A 652 -17.22 13.26 -7.59
N THR A 653 -16.87 14.55 -7.61
CA THR A 653 -17.02 15.42 -8.80
C THR A 653 -15.76 15.52 -9.64
N SER A 654 -14.58 15.30 -9.06
CA SER A 654 -13.31 15.34 -9.77
C SER A 654 -12.84 13.94 -10.13
N GLU A 655 -12.86 13.60 -11.42
CA GLU A 655 -12.10 12.47 -11.95
C GLU A 655 -10.61 12.83 -11.94
N SER A 656 -9.89 12.38 -10.90
CA SER A 656 -8.44 12.36 -10.94
C SER A 656 -7.98 11.48 -12.11
N PRO A 657 -6.95 11.88 -12.89
CA PRO A 657 -6.41 11.06 -13.98
C PRO A 657 -5.81 9.72 -13.49
N ARG A 658 -5.64 9.55 -12.16
CA ARG A 658 -5.27 8.30 -11.50
C ARG A 658 -6.36 7.90 -10.52
N SER A 659 -6.73 6.61 -10.52
CA SER A 659 -7.68 6.02 -9.57
C SER A 659 -7.14 6.14 -8.14
N PRO A 660 -7.76 6.93 -7.26
CA PRO A 660 -7.35 7.02 -5.87
C PRO A 660 -7.61 5.72 -5.12
N ASP A 661 -6.75 5.39 -4.16
CA ASP A 661 -6.91 4.20 -3.33
C ASP A 661 -8.04 4.39 -2.31
N SER A 662 -8.14 5.60 -1.75
CA SER A 662 -9.17 5.99 -0.80
C SER A 662 -9.38 7.51 -0.80
N TYR A 663 -10.47 7.93 -0.17
CA TYR A 663 -10.84 9.34 -0.02
C TYR A 663 -10.97 9.67 1.45
N ARG A 664 -10.61 10.91 1.82
CA ARG A 664 -10.82 11.47 3.14
C ARG A 664 -11.64 12.74 3.04
N ALA A 665 -12.75 12.81 3.78
CA ALA A 665 -13.60 13.99 3.86
C ALA A 665 -14.06 14.26 5.29
N THR A 666 -14.34 15.52 5.60
CA THR A 666 -15.01 15.86 6.86
C THR A 666 -16.53 15.73 6.67
N LEU A 667 -17.11 14.65 7.19
CA LEU A 667 -18.52 14.31 7.03
C LEU A 667 -19.26 14.44 8.35
N ARG A 668 -20.56 14.72 8.29
CA ARG A 668 -21.42 14.68 9.47
C ARG A 668 -21.94 13.27 9.70
N GLY A 669 -21.74 12.77 10.90
CA GLY A 669 -22.21 11.46 11.35
C GLY A 669 -23.43 11.58 12.26
N PHE A 670 -24.32 10.59 12.19
CA PHE A 670 -25.48 10.40 13.06
C PHE A 670 -25.40 9.01 13.69
N GLY A 671 -25.67 8.94 14.99
CA GLY A 671 -25.70 7.68 15.73
C GLY A 671 -26.51 7.83 17.00
N VAL A 672 -26.57 6.77 17.80
CA VAL A 672 -27.31 6.78 19.06
C VAL A 672 -26.42 6.45 20.24
N GLU A 673 -26.77 7.03 21.38
CA GLU A 673 -26.19 6.68 22.68
C GLU A 673 -27.27 5.98 23.50
N PRO A 674 -27.44 4.64 23.36
CA PRO A 674 -28.30 3.86 24.25
C PRO A 674 -27.68 3.84 25.65
N LYS A 675 -28.55 3.99 26.65
CA LYS A 675 -28.25 3.80 28.07
C LYS A 675 -29.20 2.74 28.60
N CYS A 676 -28.64 1.62 29.03
CA CYS A 676 -29.42 0.52 29.60
C CYS A 676 -29.21 0.43 31.13
N GLU A 677 -30.31 0.35 31.87
CA GLU A 677 -30.29 0.21 33.34
C GLU A 677 -31.03 -1.07 33.77
N ALA A 678 -30.54 -1.71 34.83
CA ALA A 678 -31.19 -2.89 35.41
C ALA A 678 -32.54 -2.54 36.06
N MET A 679 -33.55 -3.35 35.80
CA MET A 679 -34.90 -3.20 36.36
C MET A 679 -35.12 -4.16 37.53
N ALA A 680 -35.86 -3.71 38.54
CA ALA A 680 -36.31 -4.60 39.61
C ALA A 680 -37.48 -5.49 39.14
N THR A 681 -37.71 -6.62 39.80
CA THR A 681 -38.87 -7.50 39.54
C THR A 681 -40.05 -7.21 40.46
N SER A 682 -39.84 -6.37 41.47
CA SER A 682 -40.89 -5.92 42.40
C SER A 682 -40.70 -4.45 42.75
N PRO A 683 -41.79 -3.73 43.06
CA PRO A 683 -41.71 -2.34 43.48
C PRO A 683 -41.01 -2.24 44.84
N SER A 684 -39.93 -1.45 44.90
CA SER A 684 -39.25 -1.08 46.14
C SER A 684 -39.16 0.44 46.25
N SER A 685 -38.95 0.99 47.45
CA SER A 685 -38.81 2.45 47.65
C SER A 685 -37.64 3.05 46.88
N THR A 686 -36.63 2.24 46.54
CA THR A 686 -35.41 2.63 45.82
C THR A 686 -35.45 2.32 44.32
N SER A 687 -36.43 1.54 43.84
CA SER A 687 -36.52 1.16 42.42
C SER A 687 -36.98 2.36 41.57
N ARG A 688 -36.26 2.66 40.48
CA ARG A 688 -36.67 3.62 39.45
C ARG A 688 -37.61 3.00 38.42
N SER A 689 -37.46 1.70 38.19
CA SER A 689 -38.26 0.93 37.26
C SER A 689 -38.46 -0.49 37.82
N PHE A 690 -39.60 -1.11 37.51
CA PHE A 690 -39.81 -2.53 37.80
C PHE A 690 -40.64 -3.22 36.73
N ALA A 691 -40.36 -4.50 36.51
CA ALA A 691 -41.06 -5.38 35.59
C ALA A 691 -42.05 -6.26 36.36
N ASN A 692 -43.34 -6.14 36.07
CA ASN A 692 -44.38 -7.02 36.61
C ASN A 692 -44.64 -8.16 35.62
N VAL A 693 -44.07 -9.31 35.93
CA VAL A 693 -43.98 -10.47 35.02
C VAL A 693 -44.79 -11.68 35.50
N THR A 694 -45.69 -11.48 36.46
CA THR A 694 -46.57 -12.53 37.00
C THR A 694 -47.38 -13.24 35.92
N HIS A 695 -47.81 -12.51 34.89
CA HIS A 695 -48.56 -13.06 33.75
C HIS A 695 -47.68 -13.84 32.76
N LEU A 696 -46.40 -13.47 32.60
CA LEU A 696 -45.45 -14.22 31.75
C LEU A 696 -45.23 -15.66 32.24
N ILE A 697 -45.36 -15.90 33.55
CA ILE A 697 -45.09 -17.19 34.20
C ILE A 697 -46.24 -18.19 33.98
N ASN A 698 -47.47 -17.69 33.82
CA ASN A 698 -48.67 -18.53 33.71
C ASN A 698 -49.01 -18.95 32.27
N GLY A 699 -48.19 -18.60 31.28
CA GLY A 699 -48.33 -19.07 29.89
C GLY A 699 -49.49 -18.44 29.10
N PHE A 700 -50.11 -17.37 29.61
CA PHE A 700 -51.20 -16.65 28.92
C PHE A 700 -50.78 -15.26 28.42
N THR A 701 -51.60 -14.75 27.49
CA THR A 701 -51.58 -13.56 26.62
C THR A 701 -50.83 -12.29 27.06
N ILE A 702 -50.61 -11.39 26.10
CA ILE A 702 -50.09 -10.00 26.25
C ILE A 702 -50.77 -9.25 27.42
N GLU A 703 -52.03 -9.57 27.72
CA GLU A 703 -52.81 -9.01 28.82
C GLU A 703 -52.22 -9.34 30.22
N GLY A 704 -51.62 -8.32 30.85
CA GLY A 704 -51.21 -8.33 32.25
C GLY A 704 -49.70 -8.24 32.51
N THR A 705 -48.84 -8.37 31.49
CA THR A 705 -47.41 -8.08 31.62
C THR A 705 -47.19 -6.58 31.51
N THR A 706 -46.64 -5.96 32.57
CA THR A 706 -46.47 -4.50 32.60
C THR A 706 -45.06 -4.10 33.05
N PHE A 707 -44.53 -3.06 32.42
CA PHE A 707 -43.27 -2.43 32.77
C PHE A 707 -43.55 -1.05 33.31
N ASN A 708 -43.13 -0.80 34.55
CA ASN A 708 -43.50 0.42 35.27
C ASN A 708 -42.27 1.30 35.48
N PHE A 709 -42.42 2.58 35.15
CA PHE A 709 -41.37 3.59 35.25
C PHE A 709 -41.80 4.72 36.17
N ARG A 710 -40.90 5.15 37.05
CA ARG A 710 -41.18 6.25 37.96
C ARG A 710 -40.98 7.58 37.25
N ARG A 711 -42.00 8.44 37.25
CA ARG A 711 -41.96 9.82 36.75
C ARG A 711 -41.25 10.74 37.74
N ASP A 712 -40.85 11.92 37.26
CA ASP A 712 -40.24 12.98 38.06
C ASP A 712 -41.18 13.51 39.16
N ASP A 713 -42.50 13.41 38.95
CA ASP A 713 -43.54 13.76 39.94
C ASP A 713 -43.74 12.67 41.01
N GLY A 714 -43.01 11.55 40.93
CA GLY A 714 -43.08 10.42 41.84
C GLY A 714 -44.19 9.41 41.54
N THR A 715 -45.01 9.64 40.51
CA THR A 715 -46.05 8.69 40.06
C THR A 715 -45.45 7.56 39.20
N TRP A 716 -46.19 6.47 39.05
CA TRP A 716 -45.79 5.35 38.19
C TRP A 716 -46.50 5.46 36.84
N GLN A 717 -45.74 5.44 35.75
CA GLN A 717 -46.27 5.19 34.42
C GLN A 717 -46.21 3.69 34.14
N THR A 718 -47.35 3.11 33.80
CA THR A 718 -47.46 1.73 33.33
C THR A 718 -47.33 1.69 31.82
N CYS A 719 -46.44 0.82 31.33
CA CYS A 719 -46.22 0.54 29.92
C CYS A 719 -46.50 -0.95 29.65
N GLU A 720 -47.02 -1.23 28.47
CA GLU A 720 -47.28 -2.58 27.97
C GLU A 720 -46.31 -2.92 26.83
N PRO A 721 -45.89 -4.19 26.71
CA PRO A 721 -45.12 -4.64 25.58
C PRO A 721 -45.97 -4.59 24.30
N THR A 722 -45.39 -4.17 23.18
CA THR A 722 -46.12 -4.17 21.89
C THR A 722 -46.31 -5.57 21.33
N ASP A 723 -45.39 -6.48 21.66
CA ASP A 723 -45.41 -7.87 21.19
C ASP A 723 -44.61 -8.75 22.15
N LEU A 724 -45.07 -9.99 22.33
CA LEU A 724 -44.45 -11.02 23.17
C LEU A 724 -44.78 -12.39 22.60
N ASN A 725 -43.77 -13.25 22.56
CA ASN A 725 -43.95 -14.67 22.27
C ASN A 725 -44.90 -15.31 23.31
N VAL A 726 -45.95 -16.00 22.86
CA VAL A 726 -46.90 -16.76 23.68
C VAL A 726 -46.62 -18.24 23.54
N GLY A 727 -46.46 -18.98 24.64
CA GLY A 727 -46.23 -20.42 24.58
C GLY A 727 -46.48 -21.13 25.90
N SER A 728 -46.72 -22.44 25.84
CA SER A 728 -46.95 -23.29 27.01
C SER A 728 -45.69 -23.50 27.83
N ASN A 729 -45.83 -23.65 29.15
CA ASN A 729 -44.71 -23.93 30.04
C ASN A 729 -44.01 -25.25 29.67
N THR A 730 -42.69 -25.28 29.84
CA THR A 730 -41.89 -26.49 29.67
C THR A 730 -41.95 -27.37 30.91
N THR A 731 -41.52 -28.63 30.80
CA THR A 731 -41.36 -29.53 31.95
C THR A 731 -39.90 -29.56 32.41
N GLY A 732 -39.65 -29.41 33.70
CA GLY A 732 -38.30 -29.23 34.29
C GLY A 732 -37.80 -27.79 34.24
N LEU A 733 -36.50 -27.62 33.97
CA LEU A 733 -35.84 -26.33 33.84
C LEU A 733 -36.26 -25.66 32.53
N GLY A 734 -36.71 -24.40 32.63
CA GLY A 734 -37.16 -23.59 31.50
C GLY A 734 -36.42 -22.26 31.44
N ALA A 735 -36.12 -21.82 30.21
CA ALA A 735 -35.61 -20.51 29.87
C ALA A 735 -36.63 -19.76 29.00
N ARG A 736 -36.63 -18.43 29.13
CA ARG A 736 -37.42 -17.51 28.32
C ARG A 736 -36.73 -16.16 28.17
N GLU A 737 -36.65 -15.70 26.93
CA GLU A 737 -36.08 -14.43 26.54
C GLU A 737 -37.19 -13.44 26.16
N VAL A 738 -37.00 -12.18 26.52
CA VAL A 738 -37.97 -11.10 26.31
C VAL A 738 -37.24 -9.92 25.70
N ILE A 739 -37.48 -9.62 24.43
CA ILE A 739 -37.04 -8.39 23.77
C ILE A 739 -38.29 -7.73 23.20
N THR A 740 -38.64 -6.55 23.70
CA THR A 740 -39.91 -5.91 23.31
C THR A 740 -39.86 -4.39 23.37
N PRO A 741 -40.39 -3.69 22.34
CA PRO A 741 -40.72 -2.27 22.46
C PRO A 741 -41.89 -2.08 23.43
N LEU A 742 -42.00 -0.87 23.98
CA LEU A 742 -43.08 -0.53 24.89
C LEU A 742 -44.08 0.45 24.27
N THR A 743 -45.33 0.35 24.70
CA THR A 743 -46.42 1.27 24.36
C THR A 743 -47.24 1.61 25.61
N ILE A 744 -48.03 2.68 25.53
CA ILE A 744 -49.01 3.02 26.56
C ILE A 744 -50.23 2.09 26.40
N PRO A 745 -50.81 1.57 27.50
CA PRO A 745 -52.06 0.80 27.45
C PRO A 745 -53.17 1.60 26.76
N THR A 746 -53.90 0.98 25.83
CA THR A 746 -55.04 1.61 25.15
C THR A 746 -56.31 1.48 25.97
N ASP A 747 -56.88 2.60 26.43
CA ASP A 747 -58.22 2.60 27.02
C ASP A 747 -59.28 2.24 25.96
N GLN A 748 -60.28 1.42 26.33
CA GLN A 748 -61.38 0.96 25.47
C GLN A 748 -62.23 2.10 24.85
N SER A 749 -62.01 3.36 25.24
CA SER A 749 -62.69 4.56 24.72
C SER A 749 -61.99 5.25 23.55
N GLY A 750 -60.79 4.81 23.13
CA GLY A 750 -60.10 5.37 21.95
C GLY A 750 -59.77 6.87 22.04
N SER A 751 -59.74 7.45 23.25
CA SER A 751 -59.39 8.85 23.48
C SER A 751 -57.87 9.04 23.53
N ALA A 752 -57.42 10.12 22.87
CA ALA A 752 -56.04 10.44 22.50
C ALA A 752 -54.97 10.09 23.54
N ALA A 753 -53.92 9.42 23.05
CA ALA A 753 -52.65 9.18 23.71
C ALA A 753 -52.21 10.39 24.54
N SER A 754 -51.81 10.17 25.80
CA SER A 754 -51.12 11.20 26.56
C SER A 754 -49.91 11.71 25.77
N GLU A 755 -49.63 13.02 25.80
CA GLU A 755 -48.41 13.60 25.20
C GLU A 755 -47.09 13.05 25.81
N ASP A 756 -47.18 12.24 26.87
CA ASP A 756 -46.04 11.60 27.51
C ASP A 756 -45.65 10.28 26.81
N HIS A 757 -44.58 10.33 26.02
CA HIS A 757 -44.03 9.19 25.26
C HIS A 757 -42.97 8.38 26.01
N ILE A 758 -43.01 8.39 27.35
CA ILE A 758 -42.04 7.70 28.20
C ILE A 758 -41.95 6.18 27.91
N CYS A 759 -43.04 5.55 27.45
CA CYS A 759 -43.05 4.14 27.07
C CYS A 759 -42.35 3.93 25.73
N GLU A 760 -42.80 4.59 24.66
CA GLU A 760 -42.29 4.34 23.31
C GLU A 760 -40.82 4.76 23.12
N ASP A 761 -40.31 5.67 23.95
CA ASP A 761 -38.90 6.06 24.00
C ASP A 761 -37.98 4.94 24.53
N ARG A 762 -38.53 3.82 25.03
CA ARG A 762 -37.79 2.70 25.63
C ARG A 762 -38.12 1.35 25.00
N PHE A 763 -37.16 0.44 25.10
CA PHE A 763 -37.39 -0.99 24.91
C PHE A 763 -36.85 -1.77 26.12
N VAL A 764 -37.33 -2.99 26.29
CA VAL A 764 -36.91 -3.88 27.38
C VAL A 764 -36.27 -5.13 26.81
N ALA A 765 -35.15 -5.52 27.42
CA ALA A 765 -34.50 -6.80 27.21
C ALA A 765 -34.47 -7.58 28.52
N GLY A 766 -34.79 -8.87 28.51
CA GLY A 766 -34.82 -9.66 29.73
C GLY A 766 -34.70 -11.16 29.51
N TRP A 767 -34.22 -11.83 30.55
CA TRP A 767 -33.98 -13.27 30.59
C TRP A 767 -34.59 -13.84 31.86
N ILE A 768 -35.38 -14.89 31.71
CA ILE A 768 -36.10 -15.55 32.80
C ILE A 768 -35.67 -17.01 32.84
N ARG A 769 -35.52 -17.53 34.06
CA ARG A 769 -35.27 -18.94 34.37
C ARG A 769 -36.28 -19.43 35.38
N MET A 770 -36.87 -20.60 35.12
CA MET A 770 -37.81 -21.24 36.04
C MET A 770 -37.49 -22.72 36.19
N ASP A 771 -37.82 -23.30 37.35
CA ASP A 771 -37.89 -24.74 37.55
C ASP A 771 -39.34 -25.13 37.85
N THR A 772 -39.98 -25.83 36.92
CA THR A 772 -41.38 -26.27 37.09
C THR A 772 -41.55 -27.40 38.10
N LYS A 773 -40.46 -27.97 38.62
CA LYS A 773 -40.50 -28.93 39.74
C LYS A 773 -40.57 -28.24 41.11
N ASP A 774 -40.33 -26.94 41.18
CA ASP A 774 -40.45 -26.18 42.42
C ASP A 774 -41.94 -25.92 42.75
N PRO A 775 -42.47 -26.43 43.87
CA PRO A 775 -43.87 -26.23 44.27
C PRO A 775 -44.25 -24.76 44.50
N ALA A 776 -43.27 -23.86 44.66
CA ALA A 776 -43.49 -22.43 44.80
C ALA A 776 -43.47 -21.63 43.48
N ASN A 777 -43.17 -22.26 42.33
CA ASN A 777 -42.95 -21.59 41.05
C ASN A 777 -41.99 -20.39 41.16
N THR A 778 -40.90 -20.51 41.94
CA THR A 778 -39.94 -19.41 42.04
C THR A 778 -39.17 -19.27 40.73
N PHE A 779 -39.10 -18.03 40.24
CA PHE A 779 -38.40 -17.69 39.00
C PHE A 779 -37.25 -16.72 39.30
N ARG A 780 -36.20 -16.82 38.51
CA ARG A 780 -35.08 -15.88 38.50
C ARG A 780 -35.16 -15.08 37.21
N SER A 781 -34.97 -13.77 37.27
CA SER A 781 -34.99 -12.95 36.06
C SER A 781 -34.08 -11.74 36.16
N THR A 782 -33.48 -11.39 35.02
CA THR A 782 -32.79 -10.12 34.81
C THR A 782 -33.54 -9.35 33.73
N PHE A 783 -33.87 -8.08 33.99
CA PHE A 783 -34.46 -7.17 33.01
C PHE A 783 -33.64 -5.90 32.90
N LEU A 784 -33.53 -5.38 31.68
CA LEU A 784 -32.85 -4.15 31.32
C LEU A 784 -33.84 -3.24 30.61
N SER A 785 -33.90 -1.98 31.04
CA SER A 785 -34.59 -0.94 30.27
C SER A 785 -33.58 -0.09 29.56
N CYS A 786 -33.72 0.04 28.25
CA CYS A 786 -32.81 0.80 27.41
C CYS A 786 -33.53 2.02 26.84
N GLN A 787 -32.88 3.18 26.98
CA GLN A 787 -33.31 4.44 26.37
C GLN A 787 -32.18 4.99 25.52
N ALA A 788 -32.45 5.31 24.26
CA ALA A 788 -31.46 5.86 23.34
C ALA A 788 -31.68 7.34 23.06
N VAL A 789 -30.57 8.07 22.89
CA VAL A 789 -30.59 9.48 22.49
C VAL A 789 -29.81 9.62 21.19
N LEU A 790 -30.40 10.29 20.19
CA LEU A 790 -29.73 10.59 18.93
C LEU A 790 -28.60 11.61 19.15
N ARG A 791 -27.43 11.31 18.61
CA ARG A 791 -26.21 12.13 18.66
C ARG A 791 -25.70 12.40 17.26
N THR A 792 -25.07 13.56 17.08
CA THR A 792 -24.41 13.94 15.84
C THR A 792 -23.10 14.67 16.13
N ALA A 793 -22.13 14.48 15.26
CA ALA A 793 -20.86 15.20 15.29
C ALA A 793 -20.27 15.23 13.88
N THR A 794 -19.22 16.04 13.69
CA THR A 794 -18.39 16.00 12.48
C THR A 794 -17.23 15.02 12.65
N PHE A 795 -16.88 14.31 11.59
CA PHE A 795 -15.85 13.29 11.59
C PHE A 795 -14.94 13.45 10.37
N ASP A 796 -13.65 13.17 10.54
CA ASP A 796 -12.77 12.93 9.40
C ASP A 796 -12.86 11.45 9.04
N VAL A 797 -13.42 11.17 7.86
CA VAL A 797 -13.84 9.84 7.42
C VAL A 797 -13.01 9.41 6.22
N ASP A 798 -12.41 8.24 6.30
CA ASP A 798 -11.72 7.54 5.22
C ASP A 798 -12.67 6.53 4.59
N PHE A 799 -12.93 6.65 3.30
CA PHE A 799 -13.88 5.81 2.56
C PHE A 799 -13.35 5.41 1.18
N ASP A 800 -13.86 4.28 0.68
CA ASP A 800 -13.55 3.79 -0.68
C ASP A 800 -14.41 4.49 -1.75
N LYS A 801 -14.20 4.16 -3.02
CA LYS A 801 -14.98 4.75 -4.14
C LYS A 801 -16.49 4.44 -4.05
N ALA A 802 -16.88 3.33 -3.42
CA ALA A 802 -18.28 2.92 -3.27
C ALA A 802 -18.94 3.53 -2.02
N GLY A 803 -18.18 4.24 -1.17
CA GLY A 803 -18.68 4.84 0.06
C GLY A 803 -18.59 3.93 1.29
N HIS A 804 -17.89 2.79 1.22
CA HIS A 804 -17.62 1.97 2.41
C HIS A 804 -16.63 2.67 3.33
N ILE A 805 -16.95 2.68 4.62
CA ILE A 805 -16.14 3.34 5.63
C ILE A 805 -14.96 2.44 6.02
N LEU A 806 -13.74 2.92 5.81
CA LEU A 806 -12.50 2.23 6.17
C LEU A 806 -12.05 2.62 7.59
N ALA A 807 -12.07 3.92 7.88
CA ALA A 807 -11.71 4.47 9.19
C ALA A 807 -12.41 5.80 9.43
N TYR A 808 -12.60 6.19 10.69
CA TYR A 808 -13.14 7.50 11.03
C TYR A 808 -12.58 8.00 12.36
N THR A 809 -12.43 9.32 12.48
CA THR A 809 -12.03 9.99 13.71
C THR A 809 -12.98 11.15 14.00
N GLN A 810 -13.47 11.22 15.25
CA GLN A 810 -14.39 12.28 15.64
C GLN A 810 -13.64 13.61 15.78
N ARG A 811 -14.20 14.66 15.17
CA ARG A 811 -13.67 16.01 15.22
C ARG A 811 -14.49 16.83 16.21
N GLY A 812 -13.92 17.07 17.39
CA GLY A 812 -14.56 17.84 18.46
C GLY A 812 -15.60 17.03 19.27
N ASP A 813 -16.34 17.74 20.13
CA ASP A 813 -17.41 17.16 20.94
C ASP A 813 -18.69 16.94 20.12
N PHE A 814 -19.68 16.26 20.71
CA PHE A 814 -21.00 16.10 20.07
C PHE A 814 -21.71 17.46 19.95
N ASP A 815 -22.29 17.70 18.77
CA ASP A 815 -23.11 18.88 18.52
C ASP A 815 -24.48 18.73 19.20
N ASP A 816 -25.12 19.86 19.52
CA ASP A 816 -26.50 19.87 19.98
C ASP A 816 -27.45 19.51 18.83
N ILE A 817 -28.05 18.32 18.90
CA ILE A 817 -29.00 17.82 17.91
C ILE A 817 -30.19 18.76 17.69
N THR A 818 -30.54 19.56 18.71
CA THR A 818 -31.65 20.52 18.62
C THR A 818 -31.39 21.67 17.65
N SER A 819 -30.13 21.92 17.30
CA SER A 819 -29.75 22.88 16.26
C SER A 819 -30.10 22.39 14.84
N LEU A 820 -30.20 21.07 14.63
CA LEU A 820 -30.49 20.47 13.33
C LEU A 820 -31.95 20.03 13.19
N MET A 821 -32.52 19.47 14.26
CA MET A 821 -33.89 18.97 14.26
C MET A 821 -34.54 19.15 15.63
N SER A 822 -35.87 19.28 15.67
CA SER A 822 -36.56 19.44 16.96
C SER A 822 -36.39 18.19 17.83
N ARG A 823 -36.44 18.37 19.16
CA ARG A 823 -36.40 17.24 20.10
C ARG A 823 -37.47 16.18 19.76
N ASN A 824 -38.67 16.61 19.39
CA ASN A 824 -39.74 15.71 18.98
C ASN A 824 -39.40 14.95 17.68
N MET A 825 -38.75 15.57 16.69
CA MET A 825 -38.25 14.86 15.49
C MET A 825 -37.22 13.78 15.87
N SER A 826 -36.19 14.14 16.63
CA SER A 826 -35.14 13.19 17.01
C SER A 826 -35.69 12.00 17.80
N GLN A 827 -36.62 12.24 18.73
CA GLN A 827 -37.27 11.19 19.50
C GLN A 827 -38.20 10.33 18.63
N ARG A 828 -38.93 10.91 17.66
CA ARG A 828 -39.75 10.14 16.71
C ARG A 828 -38.91 9.10 15.95
N LEU A 829 -37.71 9.46 15.49
CA LEU A 829 -36.80 8.51 14.82
C LEU A 829 -36.38 7.38 15.77
N VAL A 830 -35.99 7.71 17.01
CA VAL A 830 -35.63 6.70 18.03
C VAL A 830 -36.81 5.79 18.35
N ARG A 831 -38.02 6.32 18.53
CA ARG A 831 -39.24 5.53 18.78
C ARG A 831 -39.53 4.55 17.64
N GLN A 832 -39.33 4.98 16.39
CA GLN A 832 -39.50 4.08 15.25
C GLN A 832 -38.43 3.00 15.21
N ALA A 833 -37.17 3.33 15.52
CA ALA A 833 -36.12 2.33 15.66
C ALA A 833 -36.38 1.34 16.81
N ASN A 834 -36.89 1.80 17.95
CA ASN A 834 -37.29 0.94 19.06
C ASN A 834 -38.34 -0.09 18.63
N LYS A 835 -39.29 0.26 17.74
CA LYS A 835 -40.28 -0.71 17.23
C LYS A 835 -39.65 -1.83 16.41
N LEU A 836 -38.47 -1.62 15.83
CA LEU A 836 -37.75 -2.59 15.01
C LEU A 836 -36.92 -3.59 15.83
N VAL A 837 -36.86 -3.47 17.16
CA VAL A 837 -36.25 -4.49 18.03
C VAL A 837 -37.16 -5.71 18.22
N ASN A 838 -38.40 -5.65 17.74
CA ASN A 838 -39.40 -6.68 17.91
C ASN A 838 -39.05 -8.00 17.20
N ASN A 839 -39.55 -9.12 17.75
CA ASN A 839 -39.38 -10.49 17.28
C ASN A 839 -40.47 -10.98 16.30
N SER A 840 -41.21 -10.09 15.63
CA SER A 840 -42.35 -10.48 14.79
C SER A 840 -41.95 -11.12 13.45
N GLY A 841 -41.07 -12.14 13.43
CA GLY A 841 -41.01 -13.12 12.36
C GLY A 841 -42.05 -14.19 12.65
N ARG A 842 -42.84 -14.65 11.67
CA ARG A 842 -43.82 -15.72 11.90
C ARG A 842 -43.12 -17.09 11.91
N PRO A 843 -43.05 -17.79 13.05
CA PRO A 843 -43.16 -19.24 13.02
C PRO A 843 -44.47 -19.67 13.70
N PHE A 844 -45.18 -20.60 13.05
CA PHE A 844 -46.40 -21.24 13.52
C PHE A 844 -46.23 -22.12 14.79
N ALA A 845 -45.11 -22.01 15.52
CA ALA A 845 -44.84 -22.74 16.75
C ALA A 845 -44.04 -21.87 17.74
N ILE A 846 -44.76 -21.03 18.47
CA ILE A 846 -44.21 -20.10 19.46
C ILE A 846 -44.02 -20.86 20.78
N TYR A 847 -42.82 -21.34 21.07
CA TYR A 847 -42.48 -21.79 22.43
C TYR A 847 -41.82 -20.63 23.16
N ALA A 848 -42.61 -19.82 23.88
CA ALA A 848 -42.08 -18.76 24.74
C ALA A 848 -41.18 -19.32 25.86
N TRP A 849 -41.39 -20.56 26.27
CA TRP A 849 -40.54 -21.29 27.20
C TRP A 849 -39.85 -22.43 26.45
N HIS A 850 -38.54 -22.58 26.65
CA HIS A 850 -37.77 -23.68 26.07
C HIS A 850 -36.85 -24.33 27.12
N ASN A 851 -36.45 -25.57 26.86
CA ASN A 851 -35.54 -26.36 27.70
C ASN A 851 -34.23 -26.71 26.97
N THR A 852 -33.91 -25.93 25.94
CA THR A 852 -32.79 -26.14 25.00
C THR A 852 -31.77 -25.01 25.13
N THR A 853 -30.59 -25.18 24.53
CA THR A 853 -29.58 -24.12 24.38
C THR A 853 -29.70 -23.37 23.04
N LEU A 854 -30.85 -23.51 22.37
CA LEU A 854 -31.12 -22.96 21.05
C LEU A 854 -31.83 -21.64 21.20
N VAL A 855 -31.57 -20.73 20.26
CA VAL A 855 -32.12 -19.39 20.28
C VAL A 855 -33.38 -19.33 19.43
N SER A 856 -34.46 -18.76 19.97
CA SER A 856 -35.76 -18.65 19.31
C SER A 856 -36.08 -17.28 18.69
N ASP A 857 -35.17 -16.30 18.82
CA ASP A 857 -35.35 -14.94 18.30
C ASP A 857 -34.07 -14.39 17.66
N TRP A 858 -34.22 -13.49 16.69
CA TRP A 858 -33.09 -12.95 15.94
C TRP A 858 -32.16 -12.08 16.79
N TRP A 859 -32.67 -11.40 17.82
CA TRP A 859 -31.88 -10.51 18.67
C TRP A 859 -30.88 -11.30 19.51
N ASN A 860 -31.36 -12.30 20.26
CA ASN A 860 -30.50 -13.21 21.02
C ASN A 860 -29.60 -14.03 20.09
N TYR A 861 -29.98 -14.24 18.82
CA TYR A 861 -29.11 -14.92 17.85
C TYR A 861 -27.89 -14.05 17.53
N LEU A 862 -28.08 -12.75 17.27
CA LEU A 862 -26.99 -11.80 17.11
C LEU A 862 -26.14 -11.68 18.39
N MET A 863 -26.75 -11.73 19.57
CA MET A 863 -26.02 -11.72 20.85
C MET A 863 -25.18 -12.99 21.04
N LYS A 864 -25.73 -14.17 20.71
CA LYS A 864 -25.00 -15.45 20.73
C LYS A 864 -23.78 -15.41 19.83
N MET A 865 -23.91 -14.85 18.62
CA MET A 865 -22.78 -14.66 17.70
C MET A 865 -21.76 -13.65 18.24
N SER A 866 -22.22 -12.52 18.76
CA SER A 866 -21.34 -11.45 19.26
C SER A 866 -20.55 -11.84 20.51
N LEU A 867 -21.15 -12.64 21.40
CA LEU A 867 -20.52 -13.15 22.62
C LEU A 867 -19.80 -14.49 22.42
N ASN A 868 -20.03 -15.15 21.28
CA ASN A 868 -19.61 -16.52 21.01
C ASN A 868 -19.95 -17.49 22.17
N SER A 869 -21.17 -17.35 22.73
CA SER A 869 -21.63 -18.11 23.90
C SER A 869 -23.13 -18.38 23.84
N THR A 870 -23.55 -19.50 24.44
CA THR A 870 -24.97 -19.89 24.60
C THR A 870 -25.52 -19.61 26.00
N ASP A 871 -24.72 -19.00 26.88
CA ASP A 871 -25.06 -18.82 28.30
C ASP A 871 -26.34 -17.99 28.50
N LEU A 872 -26.62 -17.08 27.56
CA LEU A 872 -27.82 -16.23 27.58
C LEU A 872 -29.13 -17.00 27.45
N VAL A 873 -29.13 -18.20 26.86
CA VAL A 873 -30.34 -19.00 26.62
C VAL A 873 -30.32 -20.35 27.33
N ASP A 874 -29.17 -20.81 27.85
CA ASP A 874 -29.09 -22.11 28.54
C ASP A 874 -29.93 -22.11 29.84
N PRO A 875 -30.95 -22.99 29.98
CA PRO A 875 -31.76 -23.10 31.18
C PRO A 875 -31.02 -23.69 32.39
N ARG A 876 -29.86 -24.33 32.19
CA ARG A 876 -29.05 -24.96 33.27
C ARG A 876 -28.16 -23.96 33.99
N LEU A 877 -27.83 -22.85 33.35
CA LEU A 877 -26.98 -21.81 33.89
C LEU A 877 -27.80 -20.79 34.69
N ASP A 878 -27.11 -19.96 35.48
CA ASP A 878 -27.74 -18.86 36.21
C ASP A 878 -28.10 -17.71 35.26
N ILE A 879 -29.01 -16.83 35.70
CA ILE A 879 -29.39 -15.65 34.91
C ILE A 879 -28.18 -14.76 34.63
N PRO A 880 -28.10 -14.16 33.43
CA PRO A 880 -27.00 -13.26 33.12
C PRO A 880 -27.03 -12.03 34.04
N LYS A 881 -25.85 -11.62 34.49
CA LYS A 881 -25.68 -10.41 35.30
C LYS A 881 -25.85 -9.17 34.42
N PRO A 882 -26.58 -8.12 34.88
CA PRO A 882 -26.76 -6.89 34.12
C PRO A 882 -25.45 -6.28 33.61
N GLU A 883 -24.42 -6.24 34.46
CA GLU A 883 -23.14 -5.59 34.15
C GLU A 883 -22.38 -6.28 33.01
N ALA A 884 -22.61 -7.59 32.81
CA ALA A 884 -21.97 -8.36 31.76
C ALA A 884 -22.66 -8.16 30.39
N VAL A 885 -23.97 -7.86 30.39
CA VAL A 885 -24.80 -7.86 29.16
C VAL A 885 -25.09 -6.46 28.64
N ILE A 886 -25.15 -5.44 29.51
CA ILE A 886 -25.39 -4.05 29.13
C ILE A 886 -24.47 -3.58 27.99
N PRO A 887 -23.13 -3.78 28.04
CA PRO A 887 -22.25 -3.30 26.97
C PRO A 887 -22.58 -3.90 25.59
N THR A 888 -22.93 -5.18 25.54
CA THR A 888 -23.28 -5.88 24.31
C THR A 888 -24.63 -5.44 23.76
N VAL A 889 -25.62 -5.23 24.63
CA VAL A 889 -26.94 -4.71 24.24
C VAL A 889 -26.82 -3.28 23.68
N GLU A 890 -26.03 -2.43 24.33
CA GLU A 890 -25.78 -1.07 23.85
C GLU A 890 -25.04 -1.04 22.50
N ASP A 891 -24.00 -1.86 22.33
CA ASP A 891 -23.25 -1.92 21.07
C ASP A 891 -24.08 -2.49 19.91
N LEU A 892 -24.86 -3.54 20.18
CA LEU A 892 -25.78 -4.12 19.20
C LEU A 892 -26.85 -3.11 18.77
N TYR A 893 -27.47 -2.40 19.72
CA TYR A 893 -28.46 -1.38 19.38
C TYR A 893 -27.85 -0.22 18.57
N ARG A 894 -26.63 0.23 18.91
CA ARG A 894 -25.89 1.25 18.14
C ARG A 894 -25.70 0.83 16.69
N ARG A 895 -25.25 -0.40 16.47
CA ARG A 895 -25.02 -0.96 15.14
C ARG A 895 -26.30 -1.08 14.34
N LEU A 896 -27.35 -1.65 14.92
CA LEU A 896 -28.64 -1.81 14.24
C LEU A 896 -29.24 -0.45 13.87
N PHE A 897 -29.17 0.54 14.76
CA PHE A 897 -29.65 1.89 14.48
C PHE A 897 -28.89 2.54 13.31
N ALA A 898 -27.55 2.44 13.29
CA ALA A 898 -26.73 2.98 12.21
C ALA A 898 -27.07 2.33 10.85
N ILE A 899 -27.37 1.03 10.82
CA ILE A 899 -27.80 0.33 9.61
C ILE A 899 -29.17 0.82 9.15
N VAL A 900 -30.18 0.89 10.04
CA VAL A 900 -31.53 1.38 9.71
C VAL A 900 -31.46 2.80 9.13
N LEU A 901 -30.71 3.69 9.78
CA LEU A 901 -30.58 5.07 9.32
C LEU A 901 -29.81 5.16 7.99
N GLY A 902 -28.75 4.36 7.82
CA GLY A 902 -27.97 4.31 6.58
C GLY A 902 -28.75 3.79 5.37
N LYS A 903 -29.61 2.78 5.56
CA LYS A 903 -30.47 2.29 4.48
C LYS A 903 -31.55 3.30 4.08
N ASN A 904 -31.89 4.22 4.98
CA ASN A 904 -32.91 5.24 4.79
C ASN A 904 -32.30 6.65 4.73
N LEU A 905 -31.14 6.80 4.07
CA LEU A 905 -30.52 8.11 3.81
C LEU A 905 -31.40 9.04 2.94
N ASP A 906 -32.39 8.49 2.24
CA ASP A 906 -33.46 9.24 1.56
C ASP A 906 -34.36 10.04 2.52
N LEU A 907 -34.27 9.79 3.84
CA LEU A 907 -34.83 10.64 4.89
C LEU A 907 -34.27 12.07 4.83
N PHE A 908 -33.02 12.23 4.39
CA PHE A 908 -32.36 13.52 4.26
C PHE A 908 -32.59 14.12 2.87
N GLU A 909 -32.81 15.43 2.82
CA GLU A 909 -33.06 16.14 1.56
C GLU A 909 -31.82 16.15 0.67
N GLU A 910 -32.07 16.17 -0.65
CA GLU A 910 -31.02 16.47 -1.62
C GLU A 910 -30.75 17.98 -1.62
N PRO A 911 -29.49 18.41 -1.72
CA PRO A 911 -29.18 19.82 -1.73
C PRO A 911 -29.75 20.49 -2.99
N ALA A 912 -30.48 21.60 -2.81
CA ALA A 912 -31.08 22.36 -3.91
C ALA A 912 -30.06 22.83 -4.95
N LYS A 913 -28.79 22.99 -4.55
CA LYS A 913 -27.64 23.17 -5.42
C LYS A 913 -26.47 22.35 -4.87
N PRO A 914 -25.73 21.60 -5.72
CA PRO A 914 -24.56 20.87 -5.27
C PRO A 914 -23.56 21.85 -4.66
N THR A 915 -23.30 21.68 -3.36
CA THR A 915 -22.34 22.49 -2.63
C THR A 915 -21.01 21.75 -2.62
N ASP A 916 -19.97 22.40 -3.12
CA ASP A 916 -18.63 21.82 -3.15
C ASP A 916 -18.04 21.80 -1.73
N MET A 917 -17.65 20.61 -1.31
CA MET A 917 -16.98 20.32 -0.05
C MET A 917 -15.52 19.97 -0.33
N PRO A 918 -14.55 20.61 0.37
CA PRO A 918 -13.15 20.24 0.24
C PRO A 918 -12.91 18.87 0.87
N GLY A 919 -12.09 18.06 0.21
CA GLY A 919 -11.63 16.79 0.73
C GLY A 919 -10.30 16.38 0.12
N ILE A 920 -9.90 15.14 0.38
CA ILE A 920 -8.57 14.64 0.04
C ILE A 920 -8.72 13.30 -0.67
N ALA A 921 -8.10 13.18 -1.85
CA ALA A 921 -7.86 11.90 -2.49
C ALA A 921 -6.49 11.38 -2.04
N ILE A 922 -6.45 10.15 -1.52
CA ILE A 922 -5.23 9.49 -1.07
C ILE A 922 -4.79 8.56 -2.20
N ILE A 923 -3.59 8.80 -2.73
CA ILE A 923 -3.03 8.05 -3.85
C ILE A 923 -1.65 7.55 -3.45
N THR A 924 -1.41 6.25 -3.56
CA THR A 924 -0.08 5.67 -3.38
C THR A 924 0.75 5.90 -4.63
N GLU A 925 1.80 6.72 -4.52
CA GLU A 925 2.73 6.97 -5.62
C GLU A 925 4.16 6.64 -5.22
N THR A 926 4.92 6.14 -6.17
CA THR A 926 6.34 5.91 -5.97
C THR A 926 7.16 7.18 -6.25
N ARG A 927 7.87 7.70 -5.24
CA ARG A 927 8.66 8.94 -5.30
C ARG A 927 10.15 8.68 -5.04
N ILE A 928 11.01 9.63 -5.45
CA ILE A 928 12.46 9.55 -5.28
C ILE A 928 12.89 10.37 -4.05
N PHE A 929 13.71 9.78 -3.19
CA PHE A 929 14.27 10.35 -1.97
C PHE A 929 15.79 10.31 -2.02
N LEU A 930 16.45 11.33 -1.47
CA LEU A 930 17.90 11.32 -1.34
C LEU A 930 18.28 10.69 -0.01
N ASP A 931 19.09 9.63 -0.04
CA ASP A 931 19.63 8.99 1.16
C ASP A 931 20.43 10.01 1.98
N ASP A 932 20.07 10.18 3.25
CA ASP A 932 20.65 11.22 4.10
C ASP A 932 22.17 11.05 4.27
N THR A 933 22.65 9.81 4.34
CA THR A 933 24.08 9.51 4.55
C THR A 933 24.88 9.73 3.26
N ALA A 934 24.40 9.21 2.13
CA ALA A 934 25.04 9.36 0.83
C ALA A 934 25.01 10.81 0.35
N TYR A 935 23.91 11.54 0.58
CA TYR A 935 23.79 12.97 0.33
C TYR A 935 24.82 13.77 1.14
N LEU A 936 24.88 13.56 2.46
CA LEU A 936 25.78 14.30 3.34
C LEU A 936 27.24 14.06 2.98
N LEU A 937 27.63 12.79 2.75
CA LEU A 937 28.97 12.43 2.30
C LEU A 937 29.31 13.10 0.97
N SER A 938 28.40 13.05 -0.01
CA SER A 938 28.60 13.64 -1.32
C SER A 938 28.83 15.15 -1.26
N VAL A 939 28.01 15.88 -0.49
CA VAL A 939 28.13 17.34 -0.33
C VAL A 939 29.42 17.71 0.40
N ILE A 940 29.76 17.02 1.49
CA ILE A 940 30.99 17.28 2.25
C ILE A 940 32.22 17.09 1.35
N ILE A 941 32.29 15.97 0.62
CA ILE A 941 33.44 15.67 -0.23
C ILE A 941 33.54 16.67 -1.41
N LEU A 942 32.42 17.05 -2.03
CA LEU A 942 32.41 18.07 -3.10
C LEU A 942 32.90 19.44 -2.59
N CYS A 943 32.41 19.90 -1.44
CA CYS A 943 32.83 21.17 -0.84
C CYS A 943 34.30 21.12 -0.40
N ALA A 944 34.75 20.01 0.18
CA ALA A 944 36.14 19.84 0.59
C ALA A 944 37.09 19.80 -0.63
N ASN A 945 36.70 19.13 -1.72
CA ASN A 945 37.42 19.15 -2.99
C ASN A 945 37.54 20.57 -3.55
N ALA A 946 36.44 21.34 -3.57
CA ALA A 946 36.44 22.72 -4.02
C ALA A 946 37.38 23.61 -3.17
N ALA A 947 37.38 23.45 -1.84
CA ALA A 947 38.25 24.19 -0.93
C ALA A 947 39.73 23.84 -1.11
N VAL A 948 40.07 22.55 -1.25
CA VAL A 948 41.46 22.10 -1.46
C VAL A 948 41.97 22.54 -2.84
N LEU A 949 41.14 22.46 -3.88
CA LEU A 949 41.51 22.99 -5.20
C LEU A 949 41.72 24.50 -5.14
N MET A 950 40.83 25.25 -4.47
CA MET A 950 41.02 26.68 -4.27
C MET A 950 42.35 26.98 -3.57
N TRP A 951 42.69 26.23 -2.51
CA TRP A 951 43.98 26.36 -1.84
C TRP A 951 45.16 26.02 -2.77
N ALA A 952 45.07 24.94 -3.55
CA ALA A 952 46.11 24.53 -4.47
C ALA A 952 46.38 25.56 -5.57
N TYR A 953 45.33 26.12 -6.19
CA TYR A 953 45.46 27.15 -7.22
C TYR A 953 45.93 28.49 -6.66
N LEU A 954 45.59 28.84 -5.42
CA LEU A 954 46.09 30.05 -4.75
C LEU A 954 47.55 29.90 -4.29
N ALA A 955 47.94 28.71 -3.81
CA ALA A 955 49.29 28.42 -3.33
C ALA A 955 50.31 28.26 -4.48
N GLN A 956 49.84 28.03 -5.71
CA GLN A 956 50.71 27.86 -6.87
C GLN A 956 51.28 29.21 -7.34
N SER A 957 52.48 29.52 -6.84
CA SER A 957 53.24 30.74 -7.17
C SER A 957 53.66 30.85 -8.66
N ASP A 958 54.11 32.05 -9.05
CA ASP A 958 54.59 32.44 -10.39
C ASP A 958 55.37 31.36 -11.14
N ALA A 959 55.12 31.25 -12.45
CA ALA A 959 55.88 30.37 -13.33
C ALA A 959 57.38 30.72 -13.23
N TYR A 960 58.22 29.75 -12.92
CA TYR A 960 59.66 29.99 -12.72
C TYR A 960 60.57 28.99 -13.44
N LEU A 961 60.05 27.85 -13.88
CA LEU A 961 60.84 26.85 -14.60
C LEU A 961 60.82 27.13 -16.11
N PRO A 962 61.97 27.03 -16.81
CA PRO A 962 62.03 27.07 -18.28
C PRO A 962 61.18 25.99 -18.97
N ARG A 963 61.03 24.81 -18.34
CA ARG A 963 60.28 23.65 -18.83
C ARG A 963 59.79 22.80 -17.65
N LEU A 964 58.84 21.91 -17.88
CA LEU A 964 58.39 20.99 -16.83
C LEU A 964 59.39 19.84 -16.63
N PRO A 965 59.63 19.37 -15.39
CA PRO A 965 60.48 18.23 -15.11
C PRO A 965 59.75 16.90 -15.38
N SER A 966 59.13 16.75 -16.55
CA SER A 966 58.32 15.59 -16.91
C SER A 966 59.12 14.45 -17.55
N THR A 967 60.34 14.71 -18.00
CA THR A 967 61.25 13.74 -18.62
C THR A 967 62.61 13.73 -17.92
N LEU A 968 63.31 12.60 -17.97
CA LEU A 968 64.65 12.48 -17.39
C LEU A 968 65.63 13.49 -17.99
N GLY A 969 65.59 13.69 -19.32
CA GLY A 969 66.42 14.70 -20.00
C GLY A 969 66.15 16.13 -19.51
N SER A 970 64.89 16.47 -19.19
CA SER A 970 64.54 17.78 -18.65
C SER A 970 65.16 18.00 -17.26
N VAL A 971 65.07 17.01 -16.37
CA VAL A 971 65.64 17.03 -15.01
C VAL A 971 67.17 17.09 -15.05
N LEU A 972 67.80 16.27 -15.90
CA LEU A 972 69.26 16.22 -16.03
C LEU A 972 69.85 17.52 -16.58
N ALA A 973 69.21 18.13 -17.57
CA ALA A 973 69.67 19.41 -18.11
C ALA A 973 69.55 20.57 -17.08
N TYR A 974 68.78 20.43 -15.99
CA TYR A 974 68.82 21.39 -14.88
C TYR A 974 70.03 21.23 -13.94
N GLY A 975 70.75 20.11 -13.98
CA GLY A 975 71.96 19.91 -13.17
C GLY A 975 73.23 19.72 -13.98
N ALA A 976 73.15 19.59 -15.32
CA ALA A 976 74.26 19.13 -16.16
C ALA A 976 75.53 19.98 -16.07
N ALA A 977 75.40 21.30 -15.96
CA ALA A 977 76.52 22.24 -15.80
C ALA A 977 76.93 22.47 -14.33
N SER A 978 76.21 21.87 -13.38
CA SER A 978 76.31 22.13 -11.95
C SER A 978 77.40 21.31 -11.25
N ARG A 979 78.01 21.91 -10.21
CA ARG A 979 78.87 21.17 -9.26
C ARG A 979 78.07 20.17 -8.45
N ALA A 980 76.77 20.44 -8.23
CA ALA A 980 75.85 19.56 -7.54
C ALA A 980 75.92 18.11 -8.05
N ILE A 981 75.93 17.86 -9.37
CA ILE A 981 75.99 16.49 -9.91
C ILE A 981 77.33 15.79 -9.61
N ARG A 982 78.44 16.55 -9.67
CA ARG A 982 79.80 15.97 -9.53
C ARG A 982 80.13 15.60 -8.08
N GLU A 983 79.63 16.39 -7.14
CA GLU A 983 79.86 16.22 -5.70
C GLU A 983 78.73 15.42 -5.01
N TYR A 984 77.65 15.09 -5.74
CA TYR A 984 76.55 14.30 -5.20
C TYR A 984 76.99 12.87 -4.88
N GLY A 985 76.99 12.52 -3.59
CA GLY A 985 77.19 11.13 -3.13
C GLY A 985 78.63 10.74 -2.76
N ASP A 986 79.59 11.66 -2.63
CA ASP A 986 80.98 11.36 -2.22
C ASP A 986 81.19 10.93 -0.75
N GLY A 987 80.11 10.57 -0.04
CA GLY A 987 80.17 10.15 1.37
C GLY A 987 79.77 8.69 1.64
N ILE A 988 79.48 7.86 0.64
CA ILE A 988 78.91 6.52 0.88
C ILE A 988 79.78 5.45 0.22
N ASN A 989 80.75 4.94 0.97
CA ASN A 989 81.19 3.56 0.79
C ASN A 989 80.09 2.62 1.30
N THR A 990 80.00 1.48 0.61
CA THR A 990 79.06 0.39 0.69
C THR A 990 78.64 -0.07 2.10
N ASP A 991 77.39 -0.55 2.17
CA ASP A 991 76.81 -1.45 3.17
C ASP A 991 76.62 -0.92 4.60
N GLN A 992 75.49 -0.24 4.86
CA GLN A 992 74.53 -0.56 5.95
C GLN A 992 73.54 0.57 6.21
N GLU A 993 72.26 0.19 6.38
CA GLU A 993 71.22 0.99 7.01
C GLU A 993 71.63 1.36 8.45
N ILE A 994 72.09 2.58 8.72
CA ILE A 994 72.01 3.17 10.07
C ILE A 994 71.68 4.66 9.94
N TRP A 995 70.46 5.01 10.34
CA TRP A 995 70.02 6.39 10.57
C TRP A 995 70.65 6.91 11.88
N HIS A 996 71.02 8.19 11.89
CA HIS A 996 71.60 8.98 12.98
C HIS A 996 73.12 8.88 13.20
N ASN A 997 73.90 9.70 12.49
CA ASN A 997 74.54 10.91 13.04
C ASN A 997 75.36 11.63 11.97
N GLU A 998 75.58 12.93 12.21
CA GLU A 998 76.18 13.98 11.37
C GLU A 998 77.49 13.53 10.68
N ASP A 999 77.76 13.87 9.41
CA ASP A 999 78.28 15.19 9.03
C ASP A 999 78.09 15.53 7.52
N PHE A 1000 77.61 16.75 7.27
CA PHE A 1000 77.69 17.53 6.02
C PHE A 1000 77.17 16.93 4.69
N TYR A 1001 75.88 17.15 4.42
CA TYR A 1001 75.39 17.30 3.06
C TYR A 1001 75.25 18.80 2.75
N GLY A 1002 75.88 19.28 1.66
CA GLY A 1002 75.66 20.66 1.19
C GLY A 1002 74.17 20.93 0.99
N THR A 1003 73.71 22.16 1.25
CA THR A 1003 72.33 22.55 0.90
C THR A 1003 72.24 22.89 -0.58
N TYR A 1004 71.08 22.64 -1.18
CA TYR A 1004 70.85 22.88 -2.61
C TYR A 1004 69.73 23.89 -2.82
N SER A 1005 69.86 24.72 -3.86
CA SER A 1005 68.84 25.67 -4.29
C SER A 1005 68.65 25.63 -5.81
N PHE A 1006 67.46 26.02 -6.28
CA PHE A 1006 67.20 26.22 -7.71
C PHE A 1006 67.32 27.71 -8.07
N GLY A 1007 68.22 28.05 -9.00
CA GLY A 1007 68.53 29.44 -9.28
C GLY A 1007 69.52 29.67 -10.42
N LYS A 1008 70.03 30.90 -10.50
CA LYS A 1008 71.12 31.25 -11.43
C LYS A 1008 72.47 30.97 -10.77
N TYR A 1009 73.36 30.29 -11.49
CA TYR A 1009 74.71 29.95 -11.01
C TYR A 1009 75.74 30.02 -12.15
N VAL A 1010 77.03 29.93 -11.80
CA VAL A 1010 78.11 29.80 -12.79
C VAL A 1010 78.59 28.36 -12.80
N GLY A 1011 78.44 27.69 -13.94
CA GLY A 1011 78.73 26.27 -14.12
C GLY A 1011 80.21 25.95 -14.12
N VAL A 1012 80.54 24.65 -14.12
CA VAL A 1012 81.94 24.18 -14.13
C VAL A 1012 82.64 24.45 -15.47
N ASP A 1013 81.87 24.79 -16.50
CA ASP A 1013 82.32 25.26 -17.80
C ASP A 1013 82.61 26.77 -17.86
N GLY A 1014 82.36 27.50 -16.76
CA GLY A 1014 82.57 28.93 -16.62
C GLY A 1014 81.44 29.82 -17.16
N ASN A 1015 80.34 29.24 -17.65
CA ASN A 1015 79.20 29.99 -18.19
C ASN A 1015 78.08 30.17 -17.16
N ALA A 1016 77.17 31.11 -17.41
CA ALA A 1016 76.02 31.36 -16.55
C ALA A 1016 74.86 30.41 -16.92
N HIS A 1017 74.32 29.71 -15.90
CA HIS A 1017 73.31 28.67 -16.06
C HIS A 1017 72.10 28.87 -15.12
N VAL A 1018 70.99 28.19 -15.43
CA VAL A 1018 69.78 28.12 -14.59
C VAL A 1018 69.50 26.67 -14.21
N GLY A 1019 69.43 26.37 -12.92
CA GLY A 1019 69.24 24.98 -12.50
C GLY A 1019 69.44 24.73 -11.02
N ILE A 1020 69.65 23.46 -10.67
CA ILE A 1020 69.91 23.00 -9.30
C ILE A 1020 71.41 23.07 -9.05
N GLU A 1021 71.83 23.77 -8.01
CA GLU A 1021 73.24 23.92 -7.63
C GLU A 1021 73.40 23.96 -6.09
N MET A 1022 74.62 23.67 -5.59
CA MET A 1022 74.96 23.68 -4.17
C MET A 1022 75.15 25.11 -3.65
N ASP A 1023 74.61 25.42 -2.46
CA ASP A 1023 74.83 26.69 -1.79
C ASP A 1023 76.29 26.81 -1.30
N PRO A 1024 76.93 28.00 -1.38
CA PRO A 1024 76.37 29.31 -1.71
C PRO A 1024 76.49 29.70 -3.20
N PHE A 1025 76.76 28.76 -4.12
CA PHE A 1025 77.09 29.06 -5.52
C PHE A 1025 75.88 29.39 -6.41
N VAL A 1026 74.69 29.50 -5.83
CA VAL A 1026 73.42 29.68 -6.52
C VAL A 1026 72.62 30.85 -5.96
N THR A 1027 72.04 31.64 -6.85
CA THR A 1027 71.14 32.74 -6.51
C THR A 1027 69.70 32.36 -6.82
N PRO A 1028 68.82 32.21 -5.81
CA PRO A 1028 67.43 31.80 -6.01
C PRO A 1028 66.66 32.76 -6.92
N ILE A 1029 65.77 32.22 -7.76
CA ILE A 1029 64.93 33.01 -8.66
C ILE A 1029 63.74 33.60 -7.90
N ASN A 1030 63.76 34.91 -7.67
CA ASN A 1030 62.58 35.67 -7.21
C ASN A 1030 61.67 35.98 -8.40
N GLY A 1031 60.41 35.55 -8.34
CA GLY A 1031 59.41 35.66 -9.41
C GLY A 1031 59.01 37.08 -9.84
N THR A 1032 59.64 38.14 -9.31
CA THR A 1032 59.29 39.55 -9.54
C THR A 1032 60.12 40.25 -10.62
N MET A 1033 61.00 39.57 -11.34
CA MET A 1033 61.77 40.14 -12.46
C MET A 1033 61.42 39.47 -13.79
N LEU A 1034 60.15 39.57 -14.21
CA LEU A 1034 59.72 39.28 -15.59
C LEU A 1034 59.21 40.56 -16.24
N LYS A 1035 59.83 40.90 -17.37
CA LYS A 1035 59.66 42.10 -18.22
C LYS A 1035 58.36 42.88 -18.00
N ARG A 1036 58.55 44.16 -17.67
CA ARG A 1036 57.64 45.29 -17.90
C ARG A 1036 57.20 45.32 -19.38
N ARG A 1037 56.21 44.51 -19.77
CA ARG A 1037 55.48 44.65 -21.04
C ARG A 1037 54.36 45.67 -20.80
N ALA A 1038 54.64 46.91 -21.19
CA ALA A 1038 53.67 47.98 -21.25
C ALA A 1038 52.68 47.72 -22.39
N SER A 1039 51.55 47.04 -22.12
CA SER A 1039 50.39 47.02 -23.03
C SER A 1039 49.20 46.21 -22.47
N ALA A 1040 48.61 46.64 -21.33
CA ALA A 1040 47.30 46.10 -20.90
C ALA A 1040 46.56 47.01 -19.89
N ARG A 1041 46.68 48.34 -19.99
CA ARG A 1041 45.92 49.30 -19.15
C ARG A 1041 44.85 50.09 -19.91
N LEU A 1042 44.26 49.50 -20.95
CA LEU A 1042 43.32 50.23 -21.82
C LEU A 1042 41.96 49.55 -22.06
N TRP A 1043 41.57 48.55 -21.26
CA TRP A 1043 40.30 47.84 -21.46
C TRP A 1043 39.23 48.05 -20.39
N PHE A 1044 39.56 48.61 -19.22
CA PHE A 1044 38.58 48.78 -18.13
C PHE A 1044 38.24 50.22 -17.76
N ARG A 1045 38.48 51.20 -18.63
CA ARG A 1045 38.06 52.59 -18.39
C ARG A 1045 37.43 53.22 -19.62
N LYS A 1046 36.26 52.70 -20.01
CA LYS A 1046 35.28 53.44 -20.83
C LYS A 1046 33.88 52.86 -20.62
N LYS A 1047 33.13 53.52 -19.72
CA LYS A 1047 31.68 53.79 -19.76
C LYS A 1047 31.11 53.82 -18.35
N ALA A 1048 30.97 55.03 -17.81
CA ALA A 1048 29.76 55.47 -17.12
C ALA A 1048 29.84 57.00 -16.95
N GLU A 1049 28.70 57.65 -17.18
CA GLU A 1049 28.33 59.02 -16.83
C GLU A 1049 28.57 60.14 -17.86
N GLU A 1050 27.56 60.32 -18.72
CA GLU A 1050 26.90 61.62 -18.91
C GLU A 1050 25.41 61.43 -18.57
N PRO A 1051 24.79 62.34 -17.79
CA PRO A 1051 23.39 62.67 -17.94
C PRO A 1051 23.22 64.09 -18.48
N HIS A 1052 22.13 64.28 -19.22
CA HIS A 1052 21.61 65.58 -19.64
C HIS A 1052 21.19 66.43 -18.43
N ASP A 1053 21.52 67.72 -18.55
CA ASP A 1053 21.21 68.92 -17.75
C ASP A 1053 21.78 69.06 -16.32
#